data_AF-A0A7C2QLP6-F1
#
_entry.id   AF-A0A7C2QLP6-F1
#
_cell.length_a   1.000
_cell.length_b   1.000
_cell.length_c   1.000
_cell.angle_alpha   90.00
_cell.angle_beta   90.00
_cell.angle_gamma   90.00
#
_symmetry.space_group_name_H-M   'P 1'
#
loop_
_entity.id
_entity.type
_entity.pdbx_description
1 polymer ?
#
loop_
_entity_poly.entity_id
_entity_poly.type
_entity_poly.pdbx_seq_one_letter_code
_entity_poly.pdbx_strand_id
1 'polypeptide(L)'
;MKCKRWLWLVAGVFLLLVAGASGGQRASQVDVRRFVRVYVTPSSADALAQPPKPGARVVFSFGGAKTEWFPTLRLLGFSLWQYDTDHLASNEVSAGQWDWIAAEEVYEQARREGFLFTLFPHCAFPPKWYIEKEKPALTRCVEHNEEIPALSPWEPLFGNWLDRQWSALARQFGGATPRVSALVLGVHGDYGEAGLFSGARMASREQREDWERRFGKAHNHKGFWCGDQKARVNFQKAMLRKYGSLDALNKAWGTPFAKEEDIRYPKSPAEGRRWWLDFVSWYSNGVTYLADIVCRLSQRYFPRTLRILPLGFPDEDVRYGADISALVKVAARYGVAVRSVHAGYLPLADNESFLLARIASACRFYGVPLWLETPGTLDAKRQAEALFEAVAQGASGFFDWAVNATRNEPVYEQNLRHFVVGQPVVDVAMFYPSTAVRLADVGEAPTLRLGCKQARDLFAFDIVDERMIRDGALERYRLLVFWEGTVVEQDVLDKIVEWVQAGGVVAAYDFGKVTNVEGDGTAWRTLFGYAGRLQTLKPAFRGEVPAGGYVLRMDDPVTAEFLQGDWSPPEKEGERSWRWTGASAQVSLLLQSGQAYSLTIRAIVPQEQHGVRTAVRLNQNLLGYLDSPGETVYKFVIPAEMVKADTVPVLFFYMLSPQGAKPGRGVRIAEIRLTAMDSAQPPLDTAPRGRYTYQIDSQVLSTRWAQRLGKGLCVFVPVRRAQDGISAYIEVLRRLVYRLPDLLPSARNAPLVDDVADGILTALLTDRILLFNTTDQPITRTLRFTRETFAGYPQVQPPPPGDVRVQIPPGGMAVVPFTELPRELLLQCEGFTDLRGQKKRAQPDCSPGTGETCVWLPAGSSIRTRFPIQNEGRYTLFIRCVAQGKMVAPRVVLNGKPLRVQDAPAMEGMDVLATEAVTLTRGTHTLEIEAPKNIPCAADFVILTNDPSIAGYRFGRR
;
A
#
# COMPACT_ATOMS: atom_id res chain seq x y z
N MET A 1 28.97 58.79 -61.50
CA MET A 1 29.37 59.20 -60.13
C MET A 1 28.37 58.57 -59.16
N LYS A 2 28.69 57.43 -58.54
CA LYS A 2 29.59 57.25 -57.37
C LYS A 2 28.94 57.74 -56.06
N CYS A 3 28.38 56.79 -55.31
CA CYS A 3 28.77 56.40 -53.95
C CYS A 3 27.57 56.09 -53.03
N LYS A 4 26.97 54.91 -53.24
CA LYS A 4 26.29 54.13 -52.19
C LYS A 4 26.61 52.65 -52.37
N ARG A 5 27.85 52.26 -52.07
CA ARG A 5 28.31 50.86 -51.94
C ARG A 5 29.46 50.87 -50.95
N TRP A 6 29.18 50.75 -49.64
CA TRP A 6 30.21 50.33 -48.67
C TRP A 6 29.68 49.87 -47.29
N LEU A 7 28.42 49.42 -47.17
CA LEU A 7 27.92 48.90 -45.88
C LEU A 7 27.32 47.49 -45.90
N TRP A 8 27.30 46.80 -47.04
CA TRP A 8 26.67 45.46 -47.16
C TRP A 8 27.62 44.28 -47.33
N LEU A 9 28.94 44.50 -47.33
CA LEU A 9 29.91 43.41 -47.56
C LEU A 9 30.54 42.80 -46.30
N VAL A 10 30.38 43.41 -45.12
CA VAL A 10 30.98 42.87 -43.87
C VAL A 10 29.97 42.04 -43.06
N ALA A 11 28.67 42.29 -43.17
CA ALA A 11 27.64 41.48 -42.50
C ALA A 11 27.37 40.12 -43.19
N GLY A 12 27.66 40.01 -44.48
CA GLY A 12 27.46 38.77 -45.25
C GLY A 12 28.50 37.68 -45.00
N VAL A 13 29.70 38.03 -44.49
CA VAL A 13 30.78 37.05 -44.28
C VAL A 13 30.75 36.46 -42.86
N PHE A 14 30.19 37.16 -41.87
CA PHE A 14 30.09 36.64 -40.50
C PHE A 14 28.90 35.67 -40.29
N LEU A 15 27.83 35.80 -41.08
CA LEU A 15 26.69 34.86 -41.03
C LEU A 15 26.92 33.55 -41.80
N LEU A 16 27.90 33.51 -42.70
CA LEU A 16 28.27 32.30 -43.44
C LEU A 16 29.34 31.44 -42.74
N LEU A 17 29.99 31.95 -41.70
CA LEU A 17 30.98 31.19 -40.90
C LEU A 17 30.40 30.52 -39.65
N VAL A 18 29.17 30.86 -39.22
CA VAL A 18 28.50 30.16 -38.09
C VAL A 18 27.51 29.08 -38.56
N ALA A 19 27.01 29.16 -39.80
CA ALA A 19 26.13 28.13 -40.37
C ALA A 19 26.88 26.86 -40.85
N GLY A 20 28.22 26.92 -40.95
CA GLY A 20 29.05 25.82 -41.46
C GLY A 20 29.53 24.78 -40.43
N ALA A 21 29.27 24.99 -39.13
CA ALA A 21 29.78 24.11 -38.06
C ALA A 21 28.70 23.29 -37.32
N SER A 22 27.41 23.50 -37.60
CA SER A 22 26.29 22.92 -36.81
C SER A 22 25.40 21.94 -37.57
N GLY A 23 25.88 21.36 -38.68
CA GLY A 23 25.13 20.42 -39.52
C GLY A 23 25.00 19.00 -38.94
N GLY A 24 24.53 18.87 -37.69
CA GLY A 24 24.09 17.59 -37.13
C GLY A 24 22.59 17.39 -37.35
N GLN A 25 22.13 16.15 -37.46
CA GLN A 25 20.71 15.85 -37.37
C GLN A 25 20.24 16.37 -36.02
N ARG A 26 19.34 17.35 -36.00
CA ARG A 26 18.64 17.71 -34.75
C ARG A 26 17.91 16.44 -34.32
N ALA A 27 18.27 15.91 -33.16
CA ALA A 27 17.53 14.85 -32.49
C ALA A 27 16.03 15.17 -32.64
N SER A 28 15.29 14.34 -33.35
CA SER A 28 13.86 14.51 -33.43
C SER A 28 13.31 14.09 -32.07
N GLN A 29 12.73 15.04 -31.32
CA GLN A 29 11.81 14.71 -30.22
C GLN A 29 10.47 14.19 -30.79
N VAL A 30 10.52 13.35 -31.82
CA VAL A 30 9.36 12.59 -32.29
C VAL A 30 9.18 11.43 -31.32
N ASP A 31 7.92 11.16 -30.98
CA ASP A 31 7.48 10.56 -29.73
C ASP A 31 8.15 9.22 -29.35
N VAL A 32 9.19 9.27 -28.49
CA VAL A 32 9.84 8.11 -27.89
C VAL A 32 8.87 7.24 -27.07
N ARG A 33 7.64 7.71 -26.80
CA ARG A 33 6.59 6.94 -26.12
C ARG A 33 6.09 5.74 -26.93
N ARG A 34 6.40 5.65 -28.23
CA ARG A 34 6.10 4.45 -29.04
C ARG A 34 7.01 3.26 -28.73
N PHE A 35 8.15 3.49 -28.09
CA PHE A 35 9.07 2.43 -27.69
C PHE A 35 8.86 2.08 -26.22
N VAL A 36 8.66 0.78 -25.98
CA VAL A 36 8.59 0.22 -24.65
C VAL A 36 9.98 -0.28 -24.29
N ARG A 37 10.49 0.20 -23.15
CA ARG A 37 11.80 -0.20 -22.61
C ARG A 37 11.67 -1.58 -21.99
N VAL A 38 12.58 -2.47 -22.36
CA VAL A 38 12.75 -3.77 -21.71
C VAL A 38 13.95 -3.66 -20.78
N TYR A 39 13.76 -3.97 -19.50
CA TYR A 39 14.79 -3.81 -18.48
C TYR A 39 15.57 -5.10 -18.24
N VAL A 40 16.82 -4.95 -17.80
CA VAL A 40 17.65 -6.05 -17.31
C VAL A 40 16.99 -6.67 -16.09
N THR A 41 16.88 -7.99 -16.10
CA THR A 41 16.32 -8.77 -14.99
C THR A 41 17.41 -9.63 -14.32
N PRO A 42 17.21 -10.03 -13.06
CA PRO A 42 18.09 -11.02 -12.43
C PRO A 42 18.14 -12.31 -13.25
N SER A 43 19.36 -12.78 -13.52
CA SER A 43 19.60 -13.97 -14.35
C SER A 43 20.19 -15.15 -13.57
N SER A 44 20.38 -15.02 -12.25
CA SER A 44 20.92 -16.10 -11.41
C SER A 44 20.43 -16.01 -9.96
N ALA A 45 20.48 -17.14 -9.25
CA ALA A 45 20.19 -17.19 -7.81
C ALA A 45 21.14 -16.30 -6.99
N ASP A 46 22.42 -16.22 -7.37
CA ASP A 46 23.40 -15.36 -6.70
C ASP A 46 23.04 -13.87 -6.79
N ALA A 47 22.43 -13.44 -7.90
CA ALA A 47 21.94 -12.07 -8.06
C ALA A 47 20.74 -11.76 -7.14
N LEU A 48 19.98 -12.78 -6.73
CA LEU A 48 18.84 -12.66 -5.82
C LEU A 48 19.22 -12.83 -4.34
N ALA A 49 20.32 -13.54 -4.06
CA ALA A 49 20.73 -13.87 -2.70
C ALA A 49 21.21 -12.63 -1.89
N GLN A 50 21.61 -11.56 -2.57
CA GLN A 50 21.97 -10.31 -1.91
C GLN A 50 20.74 -9.40 -1.75
N PRO A 51 20.57 -8.74 -0.59
CA PRO A 51 19.55 -7.71 -0.44
C PRO A 51 19.75 -6.62 -1.51
N PRO A 52 18.71 -6.25 -2.27
CA PRO A 52 18.86 -5.25 -3.31
C PRO A 52 19.21 -3.89 -2.70
N LYS A 53 20.16 -3.21 -3.32
CA LYS A 53 20.60 -1.86 -2.91
C LYS A 53 19.62 -0.81 -3.44
N PRO A 54 19.52 0.37 -2.79
CA PRO A 54 18.81 1.50 -3.38
C PRO A 54 19.28 1.77 -4.82
N GLY A 55 18.33 2.01 -5.72
CA GLY A 55 18.54 2.17 -7.17
C GLY A 55 18.57 0.86 -7.96
N ALA A 56 18.68 -0.31 -7.33
CA ALA A 56 18.54 -1.59 -8.02
C ALA A 56 17.11 -1.76 -8.56
N ARG A 57 16.94 -2.55 -9.63
CA ARG A 57 15.62 -2.90 -10.16
C ARG A 57 14.84 -3.74 -9.16
N VAL A 58 13.54 -3.46 -9.03
CA VAL A 58 12.62 -4.33 -8.29
C VAL A 58 12.54 -5.68 -9.00
N VAL A 59 12.58 -6.77 -8.24
CA VAL A 59 12.46 -8.13 -8.80
C VAL A 59 10.99 -8.48 -9.00
N PHE A 60 10.61 -8.87 -10.21
CA PHE A 60 9.25 -9.32 -10.51
C PHE A 60 9.16 -10.84 -10.53
N SER A 61 8.20 -11.36 -9.76
CA SER A 61 7.86 -12.78 -9.71
C SER A 61 6.40 -13.02 -10.09
N PHE A 62 6.09 -14.22 -10.56
CA PHE A 62 4.73 -14.57 -10.96
C PHE A 62 4.35 -16.02 -10.67
N GLY A 63 3.04 -16.28 -10.63
CA GLY A 63 2.44 -17.62 -10.55
C GLY A 63 1.27 -17.80 -11.52
N GLY A 64 0.86 -19.06 -11.73
CA GLY A 64 -0.34 -19.40 -12.52
C GLY A 64 -0.26 -19.06 -14.01
N ALA A 65 0.92 -19.14 -14.63
CA ALA A 65 1.13 -18.77 -16.02
C ALA A 65 0.77 -19.89 -17.01
N LYS A 66 0.41 -19.48 -18.23
CA LYS A 66 0.29 -20.34 -19.41
C LYS A 66 1.43 -20.04 -20.39
N THR A 67 1.80 -21.01 -21.22
CA THR A 67 2.94 -20.88 -22.14
C THR A 67 2.80 -19.69 -23.08
N GLU A 68 1.60 -19.38 -23.56
CA GLU A 68 1.34 -18.22 -24.44
C GLU A 68 1.60 -16.86 -23.78
N TRP A 69 1.74 -16.81 -22.45
CA TRP A 69 1.98 -15.57 -21.69
C TRP A 69 3.46 -15.27 -21.45
N PHE A 70 4.35 -16.26 -21.63
CA PHE A 70 5.78 -16.10 -21.34
C PHE A 70 6.46 -14.97 -22.13
N PRO A 71 6.16 -14.75 -23.44
CA PRO A 71 6.73 -13.61 -24.16
C PRO A 71 6.40 -12.28 -23.49
N THR A 72 5.13 -12.03 -23.16
CA THR A 72 4.71 -10.80 -22.47
C THR A 72 5.37 -10.66 -21.10
N LEU A 73 5.39 -11.73 -20.29
CA LEU A 73 6.01 -11.70 -18.96
C LEU A 73 7.49 -11.33 -19.01
N ARG A 74 8.27 -11.92 -19.94
CA ARG A 74 9.69 -11.58 -20.13
C ARG A 74 9.88 -10.12 -20.53
N LEU A 75 9.06 -9.62 -21.46
CA LEU A 75 9.13 -8.23 -21.92
C LEU A 75 8.76 -7.22 -20.84
N LEU A 76 7.87 -7.60 -19.91
CA LEU A 76 7.53 -6.81 -18.73
C LEU A 76 8.57 -6.91 -17.60
N GLY A 77 9.60 -7.75 -17.74
CA GLY A 77 10.67 -7.90 -16.77
C GLY A 77 10.40 -8.90 -15.65
N PHE A 78 9.37 -9.75 -15.78
CA PHE A 78 9.18 -10.88 -14.88
C PHE A 78 10.27 -11.92 -15.11
N SER A 79 10.95 -12.33 -14.04
CA SER A 79 12.10 -13.23 -14.13
C SER A 79 12.02 -14.43 -13.21
N LEU A 80 11.09 -14.44 -12.26
CA LEU A 80 11.03 -15.43 -11.21
C LEU A 80 9.66 -16.13 -11.20
N TRP A 81 9.62 -17.40 -11.61
CA TRP A 81 8.39 -18.18 -11.67
C TRP A 81 8.21 -19.00 -10.39
N GLN A 82 7.15 -18.73 -9.65
CA GLN A 82 6.73 -19.47 -8.47
C GLN A 82 5.87 -20.68 -8.80
N TYR A 83 6.20 -21.80 -8.17
CA TYR A 83 5.35 -22.96 -8.02
C TYR A 83 5.03 -23.19 -6.54
N ASP A 84 3.77 -23.50 -6.26
CA ASP A 84 3.29 -23.83 -4.94
C ASP A 84 3.07 -25.35 -4.86
N THR A 85 3.65 -25.99 -3.84
CA THR A 85 3.28 -27.38 -3.55
C THR A 85 1.83 -27.43 -3.07
N ASP A 86 1.21 -28.61 -3.10
CA ASP A 86 -0.16 -28.77 -2.60
C ASP A 86 -0.28 -28.26 -1.15
N HIS A 87 -1.13 -27.26 -0.97
CA HIS A 87 -1.31 -26.56 0.30
C HIS A 87 -2.01 -27.45 1.37
N LEU A 88 -2.70 -28.51 0.95
CA LEU A 88 -3.47 -29.42 1.82
C LEU A 88 -2.82 -30.81 1.93
N ALA A 89 -1.54 -30.93 1.60
CA ALA A 89 -0.76 -32.16 1.72
C ALA A 89 0.73 -31.86 1.96
N SER A 90 1.54 -32.91 1.97
CA SER A 90 3.00 -32.82 1.90
C SER A 90 3.50 -33.66 0.73
N ASN A 91 4.70 -33.37 0.23
CA ASN A 91 5.31 -34.14 -0.86
C ASN A 91 5.74 -35.55 -0.45
N GLU A 92 5.74 -35.90 0.85
CA GLU A 92 6.00 -37.27 1.31
C GLU A 92 4.73 -38.13 1.25
N VAL A 93 4.46 -38.77 0.12
CA VAL A 93 3.22 -39.53 -0.13
C VAL A 93 3.15 -40.84 0.66
N SER A 94 4.31 -41.48 0.91
CA SER A 94 4.45 -42.63 1.80
C SER A 94 5.80 -42.54 2.54
N ALA A 95 6.01 -43.34 3.59
CA ALA A 95 7.22 -43.23 4.42
C ALA A 95 8.51 -43.37 3.58
N GLY A 96 9.24 -42.27 3.41
CA GLY A 96 10.47 -42.20 2.62
C GLY A 96 10.28 -42.06 1.11
N GLN A 97 9.04 -42.06 0.60
CA GLN A 97 8.74 -41.83 -0.82
C GLN A 97 8.24 -40.41 -1.03
N TRP A 98 8.92 -39.68 -1.92
CA TRP A 98 8.68 -38.26 -2.17
C TRP A 98 8.21 -38.04 -3.60
N ASP A 99 7.15 -37.27 -3.77
CA ASP A 99 6.65 -36.85 -5.08
C ASP A 99 7.04 -35.40 -5.35
N TRP A 100 7.93 -35.22 -6.34
CA TRP A 100 8.38 -33.91 -6.81
C TRP A 100 8.02 -33.66 -8.28
N ILE A 101 7.23 -34.54 -8.92
CA ILE A 101 7.04 -34.54 -10.38
C ILE A 101 6.57 -33.18 -10.88
N ALA A 102 5.51 -32.62 -10.30
CA ALA A 102 4.99 -31.32 -10.72
C ALA A 102 5.99 -30.16 -10.50
N ALA A 103 6.74 -30.17 -9.40
CA ALA A 103 7.78 -29.17 -9.15
C ALA A 103 8.95 -29.28 -10.14
N GLU A 104 9.33 -30.51 -10.50
CA GLU A 104 10.36 -30.82 -11.50
C GLU A 104 9.95 -30.37 -12.90
N GLU A 105 8.70 -30.62 -13.28
CA GLU A 105 8.16 -30.18 -14.57
C GLU A 105 8.18 -28.66 -14.71
N VAL A 106 7.74 -27.93 -13.67
CA VAL A 106 7.79 -26.47 -13.67
C VAL A 106 9.23 -25.96 -13.63
N TYR A 107 10.13 -26.59 -12.87
CA TYR A 107 11.55 -26.22 -12.87
C TYR A 107 12.17 -26.38 -14.26
N GLU A 108 11.99 -27.52 -14.93
CA GLU A 108 12.54 -27.75 -16.26
C GLU A 108 11.90 -26.85 -17.31
N GLN A 109 10.61 -26.52 -17.17
CA GLN A 109 9.97 -25.54 -18.03
C GLN A 109 10.52 -24.14 -17.79
N ALA A 110 10.61 -23.68 -16.54
CA ALA A 110 11.20 -22.39 -16.19
C ALA A 110 12.63 -22.26 -16.76
N ARG A 111 13.46 -23.30 -16.60
CA ARG A 111 14.81 -23.34 -17.16
C ARG A 111 14.83 -23.26 -18.69
N ARG A 112 13.95 -23.98 -19.38
CA ARG A 112 13.83 -23.95 -20.85
C ARG A 112 13.38 -22.57 -21.36
N GLU A 113 12.51 -21.91 -20.63
CA GLU A 113 11.92 -20.62 -21.00
C GLU A 113 12.76 -19.41 -20.55
N GLY A 114 13.80 -19.65 -19.74
CA GLY A 114 14.73 -18.64 -19.25
C GLY A 114 14.28 -17.91 -17.98
N PHE A 115 13.37 -18.50 -17.19
CA PHE A 115 12.97 -17.99 -15.88
C PHE A 115 13.78 -18.64 -14.75
N LEU A 116 14.00 -17.87 -13.69
CA LEU A 116 14.43 -18.39 -12.41
C LEU A 116 13.25 -19.09 -11.71
N PHE A 117 13.55 -20.09 -10.89
CA PHE A 117 12.53 -20.91 -10.23
C PHE A 117 12.37 -20.55 -8.74
N THR A 118 11.13 -20.37 -8.31
CA THR A 118 10.74 -20.20 -6.91
C THR A 118 9.84 -21.35 -6.48
N LEU A 119 10.08 -21.84 -5.27
CA LEU A 119 9.24 -22.86 -4.68
C LEU A 119 8.60 -22.36 -3.38
N PHE A 120 7.31 -22.62 -3.22
CA PHE A 120 6.56 -22.38 -1.99
C PHE A 120 6.14 -23.74 -1.38
N PRO A 121 6.98 -24.35 -0.52
CA PRO A 121 6.68 -25.64 0.10
C PRO A 121 5.67 -25.53 1.25
N HIS A 122 4.78 -26.51 1.34
CA HIS A 122 3.73 -26.62 2.35
C HIS A 122 3.87 -27.93 3.12
N CYS A 123 3.82 -27.85 4.45
CA CYS A 123 4.12 -28.98 5.32
C CYS A 123 3.17 -29.11 6.52
N ALA A 124 2.13 -28.28 6.60
CA ALA A 124 1.21 -28.27 7.74
C ALA A 124 0.29 -29.51 7.77
N PHE A 125 -0.01 -30.09 6.61
CA PHE A 125 -0.87 -31.26 6.45
C PHE A 125 -0.04 -32.54 6.20
N PRO A 126 0.24 -33.35 7.23
CA PRO A 126 0.97 -34.60 7.07
C PRO A 126 0.12 -35.67 6.36
N PRO A 127 0.77 -36.64 5.71
CA PRO A 127 0.11 -37.75 5.04
C PRO A 127 -0.49 -38.73 6.06
N LYS A 128 -1.49 -39.51 5.64
CA LYS A 128 -2.22 -40.45 6.49
C LYS A 128 -1.30 -41.43 7.24
N TRP A 129 -0.27 -41.97 6.60
CA TRP A 129 0.67 -42.91 7.23
C TRP A 129 1.40 -42.30 8.43
N TYR A 130 1.72 -40.99 8.37
CA TYR A 130 2.42 -40.30 9.45
C TYR A 130 1.48 -40.10 10.63
N ILE A 131 0.23 -39.69 10.35
CA ILE A 131 -0.81 -39.53 11.37
C ILE A 131 -1.08 -40.86 12.10
N GLU A 132 -1.21 -41.96 11.35
CA GLU A 132 -1.50 -43.28 11.93
C GLU A 132 -0.34 -43.85 12.76
N LYS A 133 0.90 -43.65 12.28
CA LYS A 133 2.10 -44.17 12.92
C LYS A 133 2.54 -43.36 14.13
N GLU A 134 2.71 -42.05 13.96
CA GLU A 134 3.30 -41.17 14.98
C GLU A 134 2.24 -40.61 15.93
N LYS A 135 0.96 -40.63 15.53
CA LYS A 135 -0.19 -40.11 16.31
C LYS A 135 0.06 -38.70 16.88
N PRO A 136 0.50 -37.74 16.03
CA PRO A 136 0.74 -36.38 16.48
C PRO A 136 -0.56 -35.70 16.90
N ALA A 137 -0.48 -34.66 17.74
CA ALA A 137 -1.61 -33.79 17.96
C ALA A 137 -1.94 -32.99 16.69
N LEU A 138 -3.19 -33.11 16.27
CA LEU A 138 -3.75 -32.38 15.16
C LEU A 138 -4.48 -31.13 15.66
N THR A 139 -4.61 -30.16 14.76
CA THR A 139 -5.21 -28.86 15.02
C THR A 139 -6.70 -29.03 15.28
N ARG A 140 -7.19 -28.44 16.37
CA ARG A 140 -8.59 -28.55 16.80
C ARG A 140 -9.15 -27.18 17.15
N CYS A 141 -10.35 -26.86 16.67
CA CYS A 141 -11.00 -25.60 17.04
C CYS A 141 -11.54 -25.67 18.47
N VAL A 142 -11.53 -24.54 19.18
CA VAL A 142 -12.09 -24.42 20.53
C VAL A 142 -13.62 -24.38 20.46
N GLU A 143 -14.18 -23.77 19.41
CA GLU A 143 -15.59 -23.45 19.27
C GLU A 143 -16.46 -24.70 19.08
N HIS A 144 -16.04 -25.62 18.21
CA HIS A 144 -16.80 -26.82 17.86
C HIS A 144 -16.14 -28.10 18.38
N ASN A 145 -14.95 -27.98 19.00
CA ASN A 145 -14.13 -29.12 19.43
C ASN A 145 -13.87 -30.10 18.27
N GLU A 146 -13.75 -29.59 17.05
CA GLU A 146 -13.54 -30.36 15.84
C GLU A 146 -12.10 -30.29 15.36
N GLU A 147 -11.57 -31.43 14.97
CA GLU A 147 -10.20 -31.58 14.48
C GLU A 147 -10.13 -31.48 12.96
N ILE A 148 -9.01 -30.95 12.47
CA ILE A 148 -8.62 -30.97 11.06
C ILE A 148 -7.22 -31.58 10.93
N PRO A 149 -6.88 -32.21 9.79
CA PRO A 149 -5.67 -33.01 9.64
C PRO A 149 -4.40 -32.17 9.39
N ALA A 150 -4.30 -31.00 10.03
CA ALA A 150 -3.10 -30.18 10.08
C ALA A 150 -2.41 -30.35 11.45
N LEU A 151 -1.08 -30.38 11.50
CA LEU A 151 -0.36 -30.47 12.78
C LEU A 151 -0.63 -29.26 13.67
N SER A 152 -0.86 -29.51 14.96
CA SER A 152 -1.00 -28.44 15.95
C SER A 152 0.34 -27.69 16.09
N PRO A 153 0.35 -26.33 16.13
CA PRO A 153 1.56 -25.57 16.41
C PRO A 153 2.27 -25.93 17.72
N TRP A 154 1.54 -26.54 18.66
CA TRP A 154 2.06 -26.94 19.97
C TRP A 154 2.44 -28.43 20.05
N GLU A 155 2.39 -29.16 18.94
CA GLU A 155 2.85 -30.55 18.84
C GLU A 155 4.39 -30.60 18.89
N PRO A 156 5.01 -31.26 19.91
CA PRO A 156 6.46 -31.37 20.01
C PRO A 156 7.15 -32.01 18.78
N LEU A 157 6.46 -32.90 18.06
CA LEU A 157 7.00 -33.55 16.87
C LEU A 157 7.02 -32.64 15.63
N PHE A 158 6.33 -31.50 15.63
CA PHE A 158 6.20 -30.67 14.43
C PHE A 158 7.55 -30.12 13.96
N GLY A 159 8.44 -29.73 14.88
CA GLY A 159 9.80 -29.31 14.51
C GLY A 159 10.60 -30.41 13.78
N ASN A 160 10.47 -31.67 14.22
CA ASN A 160 11.14 -32.81 13.59
C ASN A 160 10.52 -33.15 12.23
N TRP A 161 9.20 -33.03 12.12
CA TRP A 161 8.49 -33.15 10.86
C TRP A 161 8.98 -32.10 9.85
N LEU A 162 9.04 -30.83 10.24
CA LEU A 162 9.56 -29.77 9.39
C LEU A 162 11.01 -30.03 9.00
N ASP A 163 11.90 -30.40 9.92
CA ASP A 163 13.30 -30.71 9.59
C ASP A 163 13.40 -31.85 8.56
N ARG A 164 12.56 -32.88 8.66
CA ARG A 164 12.45 -33.96 7.66
C ARG A 164 12.05 -33.44 6.29
N GLN A 165 10.99 -32.62 6.21
CA GLN A 165 10.50 -32.04 4.97
C GLN A 165 11.55 -31.13 4.31
N TRP A 166 12.16 -30.22 5.08
CA TRP A 166 13.21 -29.32 4.61
C TRP A 166 14.47 -30.07 4.19
N SER A 167 14.84 -31.15 4.89
CA SER A 167 15.96 -32.03 4.52
C SER A 167 15.73 -32.72 3.18
N ALA A 168 14.51 -33.22 2.93
CA ALA A 168 14.17 -33.84 1.65
C ALA A 168 14.13 -32.82 0.51
N LEU A 169 13.56 -31.65 0.76
CA LEU A 169 13.58 -30.55 -0.19
C LEU A 169 15.01 -30.15 -0.57
N ALA A 170 15.91 -30.06 0.42
CA ALA A 170 17.32 -29.76 0.20
C ALA A 170 18.05 -30.85 -0.60
N ARG A 171 17.71 -32.13 -0.41
CA ARG A 171 18.24 -33.23 -1.24
C ARG A 171 17.80 -33.10 -2.69
N GLN A 172 16.56 -32.65 -2.94
CA GLN A 172 16.01 -32.55 -4.29
C GLN A 172 16.46 -31.29 -5.05
N PHE A 173 16.41 -30.15 -4.38
CA PHE A 173 16.54 -28.82 -5.00
C PHE A 173 17.66 -27.95 -4.41
N GLY A 174 18.31 -28.40 -3.33
CA GLY A 174 19.41 -27.69 -2.68
C GLY A 174 20.79 -28.01 -3.27
N GLY A 175 21.82 -27.97 -2.42
CA GLY A 175 23.20 -28.33 -2.77
C GLY A 175 24.12 -27.13 -3.05
N ALA A 176 25.31 -27.42 -3.60
CA ALA A 176 26.30 -26.40 -3.92
C ALA A 176 25.84 -25.45 -5.06
N THR A 177 24.93 -25.93 -5.90
CA THR A 177 24.29 -25.18 -6.98
C THR A 177 22.78 -25.39 -6.85
N PRO A 178 22.09 -24.61 -5.99
CA PRO A 178 20.67 -24.79 -5.76
C PRO A 178 19.87 -24.66 -7.06
N ARG A 179 18.92 -25.57 -7.27
CA ARG A 179 17.96 -25.53 -8.39
C ARG A 179 16.82 -24.55 -8.13
N VAL A 180 16.66 -24.12 -6.88
CA VAL A 180 15.70 -23.10 -6.47
C VAL A 180 16.42 -21.78 -6.24
N SER A 181 15.94 -20.73 -6.92
CA SER A 181 16.49 -19.38 -6.86
C SER A 181 15.89 -18.56 -5.73
N ALA A 182 14.64 -18.82 -5.35
CA ALA A 182 14.00 -18.26 -4.17
C ALA A 182 13.01 -19.24 -3.50
N LEU A 183 12.78 -19.07 -2.21
CA LEU A 183 11.83 -19.84 -1.41
C LEU A 183 10.84 -18.91 -0.74
N VAL A 184 9.56 -19.20 -0.89
CA VAL A 184 8.50 -18.64 -0.05
C VAL A 184 8.26 -19.60 1.10
N LEU A 185 8.29 -19.13 2.34
CA LEU A 185 8.38 -19.98 3.52
C LEU A 185 6.99 -20.35 4.04
N GLY A 186 6.47 -21.52 3.65
CA GLY A 186 5.21 -22.04 4.19
C GLY A 186 5.30 -22.34 5.68
N VAL A 187 4.44 -21.69 6.46
CA VAL A 187 4.40 -21.85 7.93
C VAL A 187 3.23 -22.74 8.34
N HIS A 188 2.00 -22.27 8.15
CA HIS A 188 0.75 -22.96 8.53
C HIS A 188 -0.44 -22.28 7.81
N GLY A 189 -1.65 -22.35 8.35
CA GLY A 189 -2.81 -21.60 7.87
C GLY A 189 -3.42 -22.13 6.58
N ASP A 190 -4.22 -21.29 5.93
CA ASP A 190 -5.00 -21.68 4.76
C ASP A 190 -4.13 -21.95 3.52
N TYR A 191 -3.17 -21.07 3.19
CA TYR A 191 -2.30 -21.19 2.00
C TYR A 191 -0.80 -21.06 2.34
N GLY A 192 -0.40 -21.32 3.58
CA GLY A 192 1.01 -21.29 4.00
C GLY A 192 1.48 -19.95 4.59
N GLU A 193 0.64 -18.91 4.62
CA GLU A 193 0.94 -17.64 5.30
C GLU A 193 1.19 -17.86 6.80
N ALA A 194 1.98 -16.98 7.42
CA ALA A 194 2.27 -17.10 8.84
C ALA A 194 1.06 -16.71 9.71
N GLY A 195 0.15 -17.67 9.89
CA GLY A 195 -1.04 -17.59 10.72
C GLY A 195 -1.73 -18.95 10.86
N LEU A 196 -2.99 -18.92 11.32
CA LEU A 196 -3.88 -20.06 11.48
C LEU A 196 -5.08 -19.91 10.56
N PHE A 197 -5.96 -20.92 10.56
CA PHE A 197 -7.06 -20.99 9.60
C PHE A 197 -8.09 -19.89 9.81
N SER A 198 -8.41 -19.21 8.71
CA SER A 198 -9.30 -18.06 8.63
C SER A 198 -10.67 -18.40 8.03
N GLY A 199 -10.81 -19.60 7.44
CA GLY A 199 -11.96 -19.97 6.61
C GLY A 199 -11.79 -19.64 5.13
N ALA A 200 -10.64 -19.12 4.69
CA ALA A 200 -10.44 -18.73 3.30
C ALA A 200 -10.63 -19.90 2.32
N ARG A 201 -10.24 -21.12 2.72
CA ARG A 201 -10.50 -22.35 1.94
C ARG A 201 -11.96 -22.68 1.71
N MET A 202 -12.86 -22.10 2.49
CA MET A 202 -14.30 -22.31 2.36
C MET A 202 -14.98 -21.19 1.56
N ALA A 203 -14.22 -20.19 1.11
CA ALA A 203 -14.76 -19.00 0.46
C ALA A 203 -15.28 -19.28 -0.95
N SER A 204 -14.58 -20.12 -1.73
CA SER A 204 -15.04 -20.52 -3.07
C SER A 204 -15.65 -21.93 -3.05
N ARG A 205 -16.57 -22.17 -3.99
CA ARG A 205 -17.21 -23.47 -4.18
C ARG A 205 -16.18 -24.56 -4.48
N GLU A 206 -15.26 -24.29 -5.40
CA GLU A 206 -14.22 -25.24 -5.84
C GLU A 206 -13.30 -25.65 -4.69
N GLN A 207 -12.87 -24.69 -3.87
CA GLN A 207 -12.00 -24.98 -2.71
C GLN A 207 -12.75 -25.75 -1.62
N ARG A 208 -14.04 -25.44 -1.40
CA ARG A 208 -14.89 -26.19 -0.48
C ARG A 208 -15.06 -27.64 -0.94
N GLU A 209 -15.37 -27.86 -2.21
CA GLU A 209 -15.55 -29.20 -2.79
C GLU A 209 -14.24 -30.02 -2.73
N ASP A 210 -13.08 -29.41 -3.00
CA ASP A 210 -11.78 -30.07 -2.83
C ASP A 210 -11.51 -30.46 -1.37
N TRP A 211 -11.75 -29.54 -0.43
CA TRP A 211 -11.58 -29.80 0.99
C TRP A 211 -12.50 -30.92 1.49
N GLU A 212 -13.80 -30.87 1.18
CA GLU A 212 -14.77 -31.91 1.55
C GLU A 212 -14.38 -33.27 0.97
N ARG A 213 -13.93 -33.30 -0.30
CA ARG A 213 -13.46 -34.53 -0.94
C ARG A 213 -12.26 -35.14 -0.20
N ARG A 214 -11.31 -34.31 0.25
CA ARG A 214 -10.08 -34.78 0.92
C ARG A 214 -10.32 -35.22 2.36
N PHE A 215 -11.17 -34.51 3.09
CA PHE A 215 -11.29 -34.64 4.54
C PHE A 215 -12.66 -35.09 5.04
N GLY A 216 -13.63 -35.28 4.13
CA GLY A 216 -14.97 -35.80 4.43
C GLY A 216 -15.90 -34.81 5.14
N LYS A 217 -15.47 -33.57 5.38
CA LYS A 217 -16.26 -32.51 6.02
C LYS A 217 -15.77 -31.11 5.65
N ALA A 218 -16.67 -30.15 5.56
CA ALA A 218 -16.34 -28.72 5.42
C ALA A 218 -16.18 -28.08 6.80
N HIS A 219 -15.01 -28.28 7.43
CA HIS A 219 -14.69 -27.67 8.72
C HIS A 219 -13.43 -26.81 8.64
N ASN A 220 -13.59 -25.55 8.23
CA ASN A 220 -12.58 -24.51 8.31
C ASN A 220 -13.29 -23.15 8.44
N HIS A 221 -12.91 -22.36 9.43
CA HIS A 221 -13.55 -21.10 9.79
C HIS A 221 -12.58 -20.22 10.58
N LYS A 222 -12.91 -18.94 10.69
CA LYS A 222 -12.27 -18.05 11.66
C LYS A 222 -12.58 -18.52 13.08
N GLY A 223 -11.57 -18.82 13.90
CA GLY A 223 -11.71 -19.34 15.26
C GLY A 223 -10.38 -19.56 15.95
N PHE A 224 -10.41 -20.03 17.20
CA PHE A 224 -9.22 -20.40 17.96
C PHE A 224 -8.87 -21.87 17.72
N TRP A 225 -7.76 -22.10 17.03
CA TRP A 225 -7.30 -23.43 16.60
C TRP A 225 -6.33 -24.10 17.58
N CYS A 226 -6.64 -24.01 18.88
CA CYS A 226 -5.82 -24.50 19.99
C CYS A 226 -6.59 -25.42 20.97
N GLY A 227 -7.62 -26.10 20.47
CA GLY A 227 -8.51 -26.97 21.25
C GLY A 227 -7.90 -28.31 21.67
N ASP A 228 -6.78 -28.70 21.07
CA ASP A 228 -6.11 -29.98 21.30
C ASP A 228 -5.42 -30.05 22.68
N GLN A 229 -5.15 -31.27 23.15
CA GLN A 229 -4.59 -31.49 24.49
C GLN A 229 -3.16 -30.96 24.65
N LYS A 230 -2.33 -30.96 23.59
CA LYS A 230 -0.96 -30.45 23.67
C LYS A 230 -0.96 -28.94 23.81
N ALA A 231 -1.83 -28.25 23.06
CA ALA A 231 -2.04 -26.82 23.20
C ALA A 231 -2.48 -26.45 24.62
N ARG A 232 -3.48 -27.14 25.19
CA ARG A 232 -3.95 -26.90 26.56
C ARG A 232 -2.84 -27.06 27.60
N VAL A 233 -2.11 -28.18 27.56
CA VAL A 233 -0.99 -28.43 28.49
C VAL A 233 0.13 -27.41 28.28
N ASN A 234 0.40 -27.00 27.04
CA ASN A 234 1.41 -25.98 26.76
C ASN A 234 1.03 -24.63 27.37
N PHE A 235 -0.23 -24.20 27.22
CA PHE A 235 -0.76 -22.98 27.82
C PHE A 235 -0.63 -23.00 29.34
N GLN A 236 -1.11 -24.05 30.01
CA GLN A 236 -1.01 -24.20 31.47
C GLN A 236 0.43 -24.02 31.94
N LYS A 237 1.37 -24.77 31.32
CA LYS A 237 2.80 -24.67 31.66
C LYS A 237 3.40 -23.31 31.33
N ALA A 238 2.99 -22.67 30.23
CA ALA A 238 3.49 -21.36 29.85
C ALA A 238 3.06 -20.28 30.85
N MET A 239 1.82 -20.33 31.31
CA MET A 239 1.28 -19.36 32.26
C MET A 239 1.84 -19.57 33.67
N LEU A 240 1.99 -20.82 34.11
CA LEU A 240 2.67 -21.13 35.37
C LEU A 240 4.13 -20.69 35.36
N ARG A 241 4.86 -20.86 34.24
CA ARG A 241 6.21 -20.31 34.10
C ARG A 241 6.24 -18.78 34.14
N LYS A 242 5.26 -18.12 33.51
CA LYS A 242 5.17 -16.66 33.51
C LYS A 242 4.97 -16.08 34.91
N TYR A 243 4.11 -16.70 35.71
CA TYR A 243 3.73 -16.19 37.04
C TYR A 243 4.51 -16.83 38.20
N GLY A 244 5.22 -17.93 37.96
CA GLY A 244 6.01 -18.67 38.96
C GLY A 244 5.19 -19.53 39.94
N SER A 245 3.91 -19.23 40.15
CA SER A 245 3.00 -20.02 41.00
C SER A 245 1.53 -19.85 40.59
N LEU A 246 0.68 -20.80 40.99
CA LEU A 246 -0.77 -20.73 40.80
C LEU A 246 -1.40 -19.53 41.51
N ASP A 247 -0.94 -19.21 42.73
CA ASP A 247 -1.44 -18.08 43.51
C ASP A 247 -1.17 -16.73 42.82
N ALA A 248 0.04 -16.54 42.28
CA ALA A 248 0.39 -15.35 41.54
C ALA A 248 -0.43 -15.22 40.24
N LEU A 249 -0.67 -16.32 39.54
CA LEU A 249 -1.52 -16.38 38.35
C LEU A 249 -2.97 -16.01 38.70
N ASN A 250 -3.54 -16.66 39.72
CA ASN A 250 -4.90 -16.40 40.20
C ASN A 250 -5.08 -14.94 40.61
N LYS A 251 -4.10 -14.37 41.31
CA LYS A 251 -4.09 -12.94 41.66
C LYS A 251 -4.06 -12.03 40.43
N ALA A 252 -3.21 -12.33 39.46
CA ALA A 252 -3.07 -11.50 38.24
C ALA A 252 -4.30 -11.58 37.33
N TRP A 253 -4.98 -12.73 37.29
CA TRP A 253 -6.14 -12.96 36.43
C TRP A 253 -7.47 -12.71 37.12
N GLY A 254 -7.49 -12.64 38.46
CA GLY A 254 -8.73 -12.61 39.23
C GLY A 254 -9.49 -13.96 39.19
N THR A 255 -8.76 -15.07 39.05
CA THR A 255 -9.34 -16.42 38.92
C THR A 255 -9.25 -17.22 40.22
N PRO A 256 -10.14 -18.20 40.45
CA PRO A 256 -10.11 -19.05 41.63
C PRO A 256 -9.70 -20.50 41.33
N PHE A 257 -8.69 -20.72 40.47
CA PHE A 257 -8.27 -22.10 40.12
C PHE A 257 -7.69 -22.79 41.36
N ALA A 258 -8.20 -23.98 41.68
CA ALA A 258 -7.79 -24.71 42.89
C ALA A 258 -6.47 -25.49 42.68
N LYS A 259 -6.19 -25.91 41.45
CA LYS A 259 -5.00 -26.64 41.05
C LYS A 259 -4.59 -26.31 39.61
N GLU A 260 -3.36 -26.65 39.24
CA GLU A 260 -2.76 -26.31 37.94
C GLU A 260 -3.57 -26.85 36.75
N GLU A 261 -4.19 -28.03 36.91
CA GLU A 261 -4.97 -28.67 35.85
C GLU A 261 -6.28 -27.94 35.54
N ASP A 262 -6.77 -27.10 36.46
CA ASP A 262 -8.01 -26.34 36.29
C ASP A 262 -7.81 -25.10 35.39
N ILE A 263 -6.56 -24.71 35.12
CA ILE A 263 -6.24 -23.57 34.26
C ILE A 263 -6.82 -23.83 32.86
N ARG A 264 -7.73 -22.93 32.44
CA ARG A 264 -8.42 -22.97 31.14
C ARG A 264 -8.17 -21.70 30.33
N TYR A 265 -8.57 -21.71 29.06
CA TYR A 265 -8.63 -20.49 28.25
C TYR A 265 -9.75 -19.56 28.73
N PRO A 266 -9.57 -18.23 28.63
CA PRO A 266 -10.65 -17.28 28.80
C PRO A 266 -11.61 -17.36 27.60
N LYS A 267 -12.91 -17.15 27.83
CA LYS A 267 -13.91 -17.15 26.75
C LYS A 267 -13.98 -15.83 26.00
N SER A 268 -13.66 -14.73 26.68
CA SER A 268 -13.71 -13.37 26.15
C SER A 268 -12.89 -12.43 27.04
N PRO A 269 -12.59 -11.20 26.57
CA PRO A 269 -11.98 -10.16 27.39
C PRO A 269 -12.77 -9.83 28.67
N ALA A 270 -14.08 -10.10 28.70
CA ALA A 270 -14.96 -9.80 29.83
C ALA A 270 -14.71 -10.68 31.06
N GLU A 271 -14.06 -11.85 30.91
CA GLU A 271 -13.67 -12.69 32.04
C GLU A 271 -12.45 -12.12 32.79
N GLY A 272 -11.65 -11.26 32.14
CA GLY A 272 -10.48 -10.62 32.74
C GLY A 272 -9.50 -10.14 31.67
N ARG A 273 -9.14 -8.85 31.71
CA ARG A 273 -8.27 -8.22 30.70
C ARG A 273 -6.90 -8.89 30.61
N ARG A 274 -6.22 -9.05 31.75
CA ARG A 274 -4.88 -9.66 31.82
C ARG A 274 -4.91 -11.13 31.39
N TRP A 275 -5.92 -11.88 31.80
CA TRP A 275 -6.12 -13.28 31.39
C TRP A 275 -6.30 -13.42 29.89
N TRP A 276 -7.16 -12.60 29.28
CA TRP A 276 -7.37 -12.57 27.83
C TRP A 276 -6.09 -12.20 27.06
N LEU A 277 -5.42 -11.13 27.47
CA LEU A 277 -4.18 -10.68 26.83
C LEU A 277 -3.08 -11.74 26.86
N ASP A 278 -2.97 -12.47 27.97
CA ASP A 278 -2.04 -13.58 28.12
C ASP A 278 -2.37 -14.73 27.18
N PHE A 279 -3.65 -15.08 27.07
CA PHE A 279 -4.12 -16.10 26.13
C PHE A 279 -3.83 -15.74 24.68
N VAL A 280 -4.24 -14.56 24.20
CA VAL A 280 -4.01 -14.16 22.80
C VAL A 280 -2.52 -13.99 22.50
N SER A 281 -1.73 -13.49 23.45
CA SER A 281 -0.27 -13.40 23.27
C SER A 281 0.35 -14.80 23.19
N TRP A 282 -0.05 -15.74 24.03
CA TRP A 282 0.40 -17.14 23.94
C TRP A 282 -0.02 -17.79 22.62
N TYR A 283 -1.25 -17.55 22.18
CA TYR A 283 -1.80 -18.09 20.94
C TYR A 283 -0.99 -17.60 19.72
N SER A 284 -0.78 -16.29 19.58
CA SER A 284 0.03 -15.73 18.49
C SER A 284 1.52 -16.12 18.56
N ASN A 285 2.04 -16.36 19.78
CA ASN A 285 3.39 -16.87 19.95
C ASN A 285 3.56 -18.30 19.39
N GLY A 286 2.49 -19.10 19.29
CA GLY A 286 2.52 -20.40 18.62
C GLY A 286 2.90 -20.28 17.14
N VAL A 287 2.26 -19.35 16.41
CA VAL A 287 2.59 -19.05 15.01
C VAL A 287 3.98 -18.44 14.89
N THR A 288 4.33 -17.49 15.78
CA THR A 288 5.65 -16.85 15.79
C THR A 288 6.78 -17.87 16.00
N TYR A 289 6.55 -18.87 16.85
CA TYR A 289 7.49 -19.97 17.08
C TYR A 289 7.66 -20.87 15.85
N LEU A 290 6.58 -21.22 15.16
CA LEU A 290 6.68 -21.95 13.90
C LEU A 290 7.43 -21.16 12.83
N ALA A 291 7.14 -19.87 12.69
CA ALA A 291 7.87 -19.01 11.76
C ALA A 291 9.38 -18.96 12.09
N ASP A 292 9.75 -18.93 13.37
CA ASP A 292 11.16 -19.02 13.80
C ASP A 292 11.81 -20.35 13.39
N ILE A 293 11.12 -21.48 13.59
CA ILE A 293 11.61 -22.79 13.13
C ILE A 293 11.81 -22.79 11.61
N VAL A 294 10.82 -22.36 10.84
CA VAL A 294 10.88 -22.37 9.37
C VAL A 294 11.97 -21.44 8.85
N CYS A 295 12.12 -20.24 9.43
CA CYS A 295 13.21 -19.32 9.08
C CYS A 295 14.60 -19.92 9.38
N ARG A 296 14.75 -20.60 10.53
CA ARG A 296 15.98 -21.28 10.92
C ARG A 296 16.31 -22.47 10.01
N LEU A 297 15.32 -23.31 9.69
CA LEU A 297 15.50 -24.46 8.81
C LEU A 297 15.81 -24.03 7.38
N SER A 298 15.12 -23.02 6.85
CA SER A 298 15.43 -22.47 5.52
C SER A 298 16.83 -21.87 5.47
N GLN A 299 17.31 -21.20 6.53
CA GLN A 299 18.70 -20.75 6.61
C GLN A 299 19.69 -21.92 6.62
N ARG A 300 19.41 -22.97 7.38
CA ARG A 300 20.27 -24.17 7.50
C ARG A 300 20.43 -24.88 6.16
N TYR A 301 19.32 -25.11 5.45
CA TYR A 301 19.30 -25.92 4.24
C TYR A 301 19.53 -25.11 2.95
N PHE A 302 19.17 -23.83 2.96
CA PHE A 302 19.24 -22.94 1.79
C PHE A 302 19.89 -21.58 2.14
N PRO A 303 21.14 -21.56 2.65
CA PRO A 303 21.79 -20.33 3.11
C PRO A 303 22.10 -19.33 1.98
N ARG A 304 22.11 -19.77 0.72
CA ARG A 304 22.42 -18.96 -0.48
C ARG A 304 21.21 -18.76 -1.40
N THR A 305 20.01 -18.94 -0.87
CA THR A 305 18.76 -18.75 -1.61
C THR A 305 18.01 -17.57 -1.01
N LEU A 306 17.35 -16.78 -1.86
CA LEU A 306 16.44 -15.75 -1.40
C LEU A 306 15.29 -16.43 -0.62
N ARG A 307 15.05 -16.02 0.62
CA ARG A 307 14.02 -16.59 1.50
C ARG A 307 13.02 -15.50 1.85
N ILE A 308 11.73 -15.78 1.70
CA ILE A 308 10.65 -14.80 1.81
C ILE A 308 9.55 -15.36 2.72
N LEU A 309 9.24 -14.67 3.81
CA LEU A 309 8.14 -15.01 4.72
C LEU A 309 6.83 -14.35 4.23
N PRO A 310 5.80 -15.12 3.83
CA PRO A 310 4.51 -14.58 3.43
C PRO A 310 3.68 -14.14 4.65
N LEU A 311 3.16 -12.91 4.60
CA LEU A 311 2.36 -12.28 5.63
C LEU A 311 1.13 -11.57 5.05
N GLY A 312 -0.01 -11.82 5.66
CA GLY A 312 -1.18 -10.96 5.55
C GLY A 312 -2.49 -11.73 5.58
N PHE A 313 -3.46 -11.09 6.20
CA PHE A 313 -4.83 -11.54 6.38
C PHE A 313 -5.76 -10.35 6.05
N PRO A 314 -7.06 -10.57 5.81
CA PRO A 314 -7.99 -9.47 5.51
C PRO A 314 -8.08 -8.42 6.64
N ASP A 315 -7.74 -8.80 7.87
CA ASP A 315 -7.61 -7.94 9.05
C ASP A 315 -6.59 -8.55 10.05
N GLU A 316 -6.42 -7.95 11.24
CA GLU A 316 -5.55 -8.42 12.33
C GLU A 316 -6.34 -9.12 13.47
N ASP A 317 -7.44 -9.84 13.17
CA ASP A 317 -8.21 -10.60 14.18
C ASP A 317 -7.31 -11.61 14.90
N VAL A 318 -7.37 -11.59 16.24
CA VAL A 318 -6.52 -12.42 17.11
C VAL A 318 -6.66 -13.92 16.83
N ARG A 319 -7.79 -14.36 16.24
CA ARG A 319 -8.06 -15.76 15.86
C ARG A 319 -7.14 -16.26 14.74
N TYR A 320 -6.62 -15.36 13.90
CA TYR A 320 -5.63 -15.73 12.88
C TYR A 320 -4.27 -16.05 13.49
N GLY A 321 -4.01 -15.68 14.75
CA GLY A 321 -2.74 -15.96 15.43
C GLY A 321 -1.54 -15.17 14.88
N ALA A 322 -1.74 -14.30 13.89
CA ALA A 322 -0.68 -13.51 13.29
C ALA A 322 -0.39 -12.26 14.14
N ASP A 323 0.83 -12.16 14.70
CA ASP A 323 1.36 -10.91 15.28
C ASP A 323 2.38 -10.32 14.29
N ILE A 324 1.94 -9.30 13.54
CA ILE A 324 2.67 -8.79 12.37
C ILE A 324 4.09 -8.33 12.72
N SER A 325 4.25 -7.46 13.70
CA SER A 325 5.58 -6.95 14.06
C SER A 325 6.45 -8.01 14.71
N ALA A 326 5.87 -9.01 15.39
CA ALA A 326 6.62 -10.17 15.87
C ALA A 326 7.18 -11.02 14.72
N LEU A 327 6.37 -11.30 13.70
CA LEU A 327 6.75 -12.10 12.55
C LEU A 327 7.83 -11.41 11.72
N VAL A 328 7.72 -10.09 11.52
CA VAL A 328 8.77 -9.31 10.85
C VAL A 328 10.06 -9.30 11.68
N LYS A 329 9.98 -9.19 13.01
CA LYS A 329 11.15 -9.28 13.90
C LYS A 329 11.83 -10.65 13.82
N VAL A 330 11.05 -11.73 13.67
CA VAL A 330 11.60 -13.08 13.42
C VAL A 330 12.30 -13.12 12.07
N ALA A 331 11.69 -12.61 11.00
CA ALA A 331 12.32 -12.58 9.68
C ALA A 331 13.66 -11.83 9.69
N ALA A 332 13.74 -10.69 10.41
CA ALA A 332 14.96 -9.91 10.59
C ALA A 332 16.11 -10.72 11.21
N ARG A 333 15.82 -11.56 12.22
CA ARG A 333 16.82 -12.41 12.89
C ARG A 333 17.57 -13.34 11.93
N TYR A 334 16.91 -13.77 10.85
CA TYR A 334 17.44 -14.77 9.92
C TYR A 334 17.79 -14.23 8.53
N GLY A 335 17.70 -12.90 8.33
CA GLY A 335 17.91 -12.25 7.05
C GLY A 335 16.91 -12.73 5.99
N VAL A 336 15.65 -12.90 6.38
CA VAL A 336 14.54 -13.34 5.53
C VAL A 336 13.74 -12.11 5.11
N ALA A 337 13.41 -12.00 3.83
CA ALA A 337 12.52 -10.94 3.32
C ALA A 337 11.07 -11.21 3.75
N VAL A 338 10.21 -10.21 3.71
CA VAL A 338 8.78 -10.35 4.03
C VAL A 338 7.94 -10.02 2.82
N ARG A 339 6.92 -10.82 2.52
CA ARG A 339 5.95 -10.56 1.45
C ARG A 339 4.58 -10.24 2.03
N SER A 340 4.10 -9.02 1.80
CA SER A 340 2.71 -8.62 2.10
C SER A 340 1.79 -9.04 0.97
N VAL A 341 0.66 -9.70 1.28
CA VAL A 341 -0.37 -10.11 0.29
C VAL A 341 -1.40 -9.04 -0.03
N HIS A 342 -1.13 -7.78 0.33
CA HIS A 342 -2.13 -6.70 0.33
C HIS A 342 -2.05 -5.75 -0.87
N ALA A 343 -1.15 -5.95 -1.85
CA ALA A 343 -0.93 -4.97 -2.91
C ALA A 343 -2.20 -4.77 -3.76
N GLY A 344 -2.81 -3.58 -3.74
CA GLY A 344 -4.09 -3.35 -4.40
C GLY A 344 -5.28 -4.14 -3.79
N TYR A 345 -5.22 -4.51 -2.50
CA TYR A 345 -6.33 -5.17 -1.80
C TYR A 345 -7.50 -4.23 -1.51
N LEU A 346 -7.21 -3.04 -0.96
CA LEU A 346 -8.16 -1.93 -0.74
C LEU A 346 -7.78 -0.68 -1.55
N PRO A 347 -8.69 0.29 -1.83
CA PRO A 347 -8.35 1.53 -2.51
C PRO A 347 -7.08 2.16 -1.94
N LEU A 348 -6.20 2.69 -2.80
CA LEU A 348 -4.84 3.09 -2.43
C LEU A 348 -4.73 3.84 -1.09
N ALA A 349 -5.51 4.90 -0.90
CA ALA A 349 -5.45 5.72 0.31
C ALA A 349 -5.84 4.95 1.59
N ASP A 350 -6.63 3.89 1.49
CA ASP A 350 -7.05 3.05 2.63
C ASP A 350 -6.05 1.90 2.86
N ASN A 351 -5.55 1.31 1.78
CA ASN A 351 -4.64 0.18 1.85
C ASN A 351 -3.24 0.57 2.34
N GLU A 352 -2.64 1.57 1.67
CA GLU A 352 -1.31 2.08 2.00
C GLU A 352 -1.29 2.72 3.39
N SER A 353 -2.44 3.18 3.89
CA SER A 353 -2.54 3.87 5.18
C SER A 353 -2.95 2.98 6.36
N PHE A 354 -3.17 1.67 6.13
CA PHE A 354 -3.53 0.74 7.20
C PHE A 354 -2.86 -0.63 7.03
N LEU A 355 -3.48 -1.61 6.36
CA LEU A 355 -2.98 -3.00 6.32
C LEU A 355 -1.56 -3.10 5.75
N LEU A 356 -1.31 -2.46 4.61
CA LEU A 356 0.01 -2.44 4.00
C LEU A 356 1.01 -1.65 4.86
N ALA A 357 0.61 -0.49 5.38
CA ALA A 357 1.46 0.31 6.27
C ALA A 357 1.90 -0.45 7.52
N ARG A 358 1.05 -1.30 8.11
CA ARG A 358 1.40 -2.13 9.28
C ARG A 358 2.60 -3.01 9.02
N ILE A 359 2.62 -3.71 7.88
CA ILE A 359 3.72 -4.59 7.49
C ILE A 359 4.93 -3.76 7.02
N ALA A 360 4.72 -2.75 6.18
CA ALA A 360 5.80 -1.94 5.61
C ALA A 360 6.58 -1.15 6.68
N SER A 361 5.87 -0.59 7.67
CA SER A 361 6.47 0.13 8.81
C SER A 361 7.34 -0.79 9.66
N ALA A 362 6.86 -2.00 9.96
CA ALA A 362 7.64 -3.00 10.68
C ALA A 362 8.87 -3.43 9.88
N CYS A 363 8.75 -3.64 8.56
CA CYS A 363 9.87 -3.99 7.70
C CYS A 363 10.94 -2.88 7.68
N ARG A 364 10.50 -1.62 7.57
CA ARG A 364 11.38 -0.44 7.61
C ARG A 364 12.12 -0.32 8.94
N PHE A 365 11.43 -0.56 10.06
CA PHE A 365 12.02 -0.46 11.40
C PHE A 365 13.05 -1.59 11.66
N TYR A 366 12.69 -2.84 11.37
CA TYR A 366 13.58 -3.99 11.61
C TYR A 366 14.60 -4.23 10.48
N GLY A 367 14.61 -3.42 9.42
CA GLY A 367 15.56 -3.54 8.31
C GLY A 367 15.32 -4.77 7.42
N VAL A 368 14.06 -5.19 7.27
CA VAL A 368 13.67 -6.35 6.47
C VAL A 368 13.30 -5.93 5.05
N PRO A 369 13.85 -6.55 3.99
CA PRO A 369 13.42 -6.30 2.61
C PRO A 369 11.93 -6.63 2.42
N LEU A 370 11.16 -5.66 1.92
CA LEU A 370 9.73 -5.79 1.67
C LEU A 370 9.46 -6.30 0.25
N TRP A 371 8.55 -7.25 0.13
CA TRP A 371 7.95 -7.71 -1.11
C TRP A 371 6.44 -7.47 -1.03
N LEU A 372 5.82 -7.16 -2.17
CA LEU A 372 4.37 -7.04 -2.25
C LEU A 372 3.80 -8.12 -3.17
N GLU A 373 2.60 -8.60 -2.87
CA GLU A 373 1.82 -9.57 -3.63
C GLU A 373 0.40 -9.04 -3.82
N THR A 374 -0.14 -9.16 -5.03
CA THR A 374 -1.53 -8.80 -5.34
C THR A 374 -2.52 -9.89 -4.91
N PRO A 375 -3.68 -9.54 -4.34
CA PRO A 375 -4.72 -10.50 -4.01
C PRO A 375 -5.53 -10.85 -5.26
N GLY A 376 -5.26 -12.01 -5.85
CA GLY A 376 -6.00 -12.50 -7.02
C GLY A 376 -5.96 -11.53 -8.20
N THR A 377 -7.08 -11.40 -8.92
CA THR A 377 -7.14 -10.65 -10.19
C THR A 377 -7.49 -9.17 -9.99
N LEU A 378 -6.75 -8.26 -10.64
CA LEU A 378 -6.95 -6.81 -10.59
C LEU A 378 -7.36 -6.20 -11.94
N ASP A 379 -8.11 -5.10 -11.91
CA ASP A 379 -8.31 -4.22 -13.06
C ASP A 379 -7.16 -3.22 -13.24
N ALA A 380 -7.17 -2.45 -14.33
CA ALA A 380 -6.10 -1.52 -14.65
C ALA A 380 -5.88 -0.41 -13.60
N LYS A 381 -6.95 0.09 -12.97
CA LYS A 381 -6.86 1.14 -11.96
C LYS A 381 -6.20 0.58 -10.69
N ARG A 382 -6.69 -0.56 -10.22
CA ARG A 382 -6.15 -1.24 -9.04
C ARG A 382 -4.73 -1.74 -9.26
N GLN A 383 -4.39 -2.15 -10.50
CA GLN A 383 -3.02 -2.45 -10.88
C GLN A 383 -2.11 -1.22 -10.74
N ALA A 384 -2.52 -0.06 -11.28
CA ALA A 384 -1.72 1.17 -11.19
C ALA A 384 -1.48 1.59 -9.73
N GLU A 385 -2.49 1.44 -8.87
CA GLU A 385 -2.40 1.65 -7.43
C GLU A 385 -1.40 0.68 -6.77
N ALA A 386 -1.49 -0.63 -7.05
CA ALA A 386 -0.56 -1.64 -6.52
C ALA A 386 0.89 -1.39 -6.98
N LEU A 387 1.07 -0.94 -8.23
CA LEU A 387 2.38 -0.55 -8.75
C LEU A 387 2.93 0.68 -8.02
N PHE A 388 2.10 1.68 -7.71
CA PHE A 388 2.51 2.83 -6.91
C PHE A 388 2.90 2.40 -5.49
N GLU A 389 2.09 1.57 -4.82
CA GLU A 389 2.36 1.05 -3.49
C GLU A 389 3.75 0.39 -3.40
N ALA A 390 4.11 -0.42 -4.40
CA ALA A 390 5.40 -1.09 -4.47
C ALA A 390 6.57 -0.09 -4.45
N VAL A 391 6.52 0.94 -5.29
CA VAL A 391 7.60 1.93 -5.38
C VAL A 391 7.59 2.86 -4.16
N ALA A 392 6.42 3.31 -3.72
CA ALA A 392 6.25 4.22 -2.59
C ALA A 392 6.71 3.60 -1.26
N GLN A 393 6.53 2.30 -1.07
CA GLN A 393 6.99 1.60 0.13
C GLN A 393 8.45 1.13 0.04
N GLY A 394 9.12 1.31 -1.10
CA GLY A 394 10.49 0.89 -1.31
C GLY A 394 10.63 -0.63 -1.43
N ALA A 395 9.64 -1.30 -2.03
CA ALA A 395 9.64 -2.74 -2.18
C ALA A 395 10.86 -3.24 -2.99
N SER A 396 11.47 -4.31 -2.51
CA SER A 396 12.56 -5.04 -3.15
C SER A 396 12.10 -6.04 -4.20
N GLY A 397 10.85 -6.49 -4.12
CA GLY A 397 10.24 -7.34 -5.13
C GLY A 397 8.71 -7.24 -5.15
N PHE A 398 8.12 -7.73 -6.24
CA PHE A 398 6.69 -7.67 -6.50
C PHE A 398 6.24 -8.97 -7.16
N PHE A 399 5.34 -9.67 -6.49
CA PHE A 399 4.66 -10.85 -7.01
C PHE A 399 3.31 -10.45 -7.60
N ASP A 400 3.03 -10.92 -8.80
CA ASP A 400 1.72 -10.78 -9.42
C ASP A 400 1.28 -12.10 -10.07
N TRP A 401 -0.03 -12.32 -10.14
CA TRP A 401 -0.57 -13.41 -10.94
C TRP A 401 -0.33 -13.12 -12.43
N ALA A 402 0.13 -14.12 -13.19
CA ALA A 402 0.47 -13.92 -14.60
C ALA A 402 -0.70 -13.36 -15.43
N VAL A 403 -1.94 -13.64 -15.02
CA VAL A 403 -3.15 -13.08 -15.63
C VAL A 403 -3.25 -11.56 -15.48
N ASN A 404 -2.80 -10.99 -14.36
CA ASN A 404 -2.82 -9.53 -14.14
C ASN A 404 -1.78 -8.84 -14.99
N ALA A 405 -0.54 -9.35 -15.00
CA ALA A 405 0.55 -8.81 -15.80
C ALA A 405 0.18 -8.77 -17.30
N THR A 406 -0.46 -9.83 -17.80
CA THR A 406 -0.87 -9.92 -19.21
C THR A 406 -2.13 -9.11 -19.53
N ARG A 407 -3.13 -9.08 -18.64
CA ARG A 407 -4.35 -8.28 -18.82
C ARG A 407 -4.08 -6.78 -18.73
N ASN A 408 -3.15 -6.39 -17.86
CA ASN A 408 -2.82 -4.99 -17.56
C ASN A 408 -1.45 -4.58 -18.15
N GLU A 409 -1.00 -5.24 -19.23
CA GLU A 409 0.27 -4.96 -19.91
C GLU A 409 0.53 -3.45 -20.12
N PRO A 410 -0.42 -2.63 -20.63
CA PRO A 410 -0.18 -1.20 -20.83
C PRO A 410 0.12 -0.42 -19.54
N VAL A 411 -0.44 -0.85 -18.40
CA VAL A 411 -0.19 -0.24 -17.10
C VAL A 411 1.25 -0.50 -16.67
N TYR A 412 1.77 -1.71 -16.89
CA TYR A 412 3.17 -2.01 -16.66
C TYR A 412 4.08 -1.20 -17.58
N GLU A 413 3.85 -1.22 -18.89
CA GLU A 413 4.68 -0.50 -19.88
C GLU A 413 4.89 0.98 -19.53
N GLN A 414 3.83 1.64 -19.05
CA GLN A 414 3.86 3.05 -18.66
C GLN A 414 4.71 3.30 -17.39
N ASN A 415 4.79 2.32 -16.49
CA ASN A 415 5.31 2.50 -15.15
C ASN A 415 6.63 1.78 -14.86
N LEU A 416 7.03 0.79 -15.66
CA LEU A 416 8.22 -0.05 -15.41
C LEU A 416 9.51 0.76 -15.17
N ARG A 417 9.67 1.92 -15.81
CA ARG A 417 10.84 2.80 -15.57
C ARG A 417 11.00 3.26 -14.12
N HIS A 418 9.92 3.27 -13.35
CA HIS A 418 9.89 3.73 -11.96
C HIS A 418 10.22 2.62 -10.95
N PHE A 419 10.27 1.36 -11.38
CA PHE A 419 10.51 0.19 -10.53
C PHE A 419 11.97 -0.02 -10.16
N VAL A 420 12.44 0.88 -9.30
CA VAL A 420 13.73 0.77 -8.61
C VAL A 420 13.50 0.81 -7.11
N VAL A 421 14.28 0.02 -6.38
CA VAL A 421 14.26 -0.04 -4.92
C VAL A 421 14.66 1.33 -4.39
N GLY A 422 13.81 1.93 -3.58
CA GLY A 422 14.08 3.23 -2.94
C GLY A 422 14.02 3.13 -1.42
N GLN A 423 14.39 4.23 -0.76
CA GLN A 423 14.30 4.35 0.70
C GLN A 423 13.30 5.44 1.06
N PRO A 424 12.07 5.09 1.47
CA PRO A 424 11.08 6.06 1.92
C PRO A 424 11.56 6.83 3.15
N VAL A 425 11.27 8.12 3.18
CA VAL A 425 11.63 9.05 4.24
C VAL A 425 10.36 9.48 4.96
N VAL A 426 10.20 8.98 6.18
CA VAL A 426 9.01 9.15 7.01
C VAL A 426 9.46 9.47 8.44
N ASP A 427 8.92 10.53 9.04
CA ASP A 427 9.24 10.96 10.40
C ASP A 427 8.01 11.22 11.28
N VAL A 428 6.84 10.78 10.82
CA VAL A 428 5.57 10.76 11.56
C VAL A 428 5.15 9.32 11.80
N ALA A 429 4.78 9.02 13.05
CA ALA A 429 4.24 7.73 13.46
C ALA A 429 2.79 7.85 13.91
N MET A 430 1.94 6.93 13.44
CA MET A 430 0.60 6.69 13.95
C MET A 430 0.67 5.54 14.96
N PHE A 431 0.17 5.75 16.18
CA PHE A 431 0.15 4.71 17.20
C PHE A 431 -0.91 3.65 16.88
N TYR A 432 -0.50 2.39 16.74
CA TYR A 432 -1.41 1.25 16.67
C TYR A 432 -1.64 0.65 18.07
N PRO A 433 -2.86 0.73 18.61
CA PRO A 433 -3.14 0.35 19.99
C PRO A 433 -3.40 -1.17 20.10
N SER A 434 -2.36 -2.00 19.92
CA SER A 434 -2.48 -3.46 19.91
C SER A 434 -3.23 -4.02 21.12
N THR A 435 -2.98 -3.51 22.32
CA THR A 435 -3.63 -3.96 23.55
C THR A 435 -5.13 -3.67 23.53
N ALA A 436 -5.52 -2.46 23.14
CA ALA A 436 -6.92 -2.09 23.05
C ALA A 436 -7.67 -2.88 21.97
N VAL A 437 -7.06 -3.07 20.78
CA VAL A 437 -7.65 -3.87 19.69
C VAL A 437 -7.89 -5.31 20.14
N ARG A 438 -6.89 -5.93 20.79
CA ARG A 438 -7.01 -7.29 21.34
C ARG A 438 -8.10 -7.39 22.40
N LEU A 439 -8.24 -6.39 23.28
CA LEU A 439 -9.28 -6.36 24.32
C LEU A 439 -10.68 -6.06 23.78
N ALA A 440 -10.78 -5.35 22.66
CA ALA A 440 -12.04 -5.13 21.97
C ALA A 440 -12.50 -6.38 21.20
N ASP A 441 -11.61 -7.37 21.02
CA ASP A 441 -11.85 -8.60 20.26
C ASP A 441 -12.33 -8.32 18.83
N VAL A 442 -11.64 -7.37 18.19
CA VAL A 442 -11.86 -6.94 16.80
C VAL A 442 -10.57 -7.07 16.00
N GLY A 443 -10.68 -7.21 14.67
CA GLY A 443 -9.52 -7.33 13.78
C GLY A 443 -8.91 -6.01 13.30
N GLU A 444 -9.50 -4.86 13.64
CA GLU A 444 -9.02 -3.57 13.16
C GLU A 444 -9.20 -2.44 14.19
N ALA A 445 -8.48 -1.34 13.95
CA ALA A 445 -8.60 -0.07 14.65
C ALA A 445 -9.34 0.92 13.72
N PRO A 446 -10.69 1.00 13.78
CA PRO A 446 -11.49 1.67 12.75
C PRO A 446 -11.31 3.19 12.73
N THR A 447 -11.09 3.83 13.88
CA THR A 447 -10.86 5.28 13.95
C THR A 447 -9.46 5.65 13.52
N LEU A 448 -8.46 4.83 13.86
CA LEU A 448 -7.12 4.94 13.32
C LEU A 448 -7.15 4.82 11.79
N ARG A 449 -7.78 3.78 11.25
CA ARG A 449 -7.91 3.57 9.79
C ARG A 449 -8.55 4.79 9.09
N LEU A 450 -9.65 5.31 9.62
CA LEU A 450 -10.31 6.49 9.07
C LEU A 450 -9.40 7.75 9.12
N GLY A 451 -8.74 7.99 10.25
CA GLY A 451 -7.82 9.12 10.41
C GLY A 451 -6.62 9.01 9.48
N CYS A 452 -6.00 7.84 9.39
CA CYS A 452 -4.90 7.54 8.47
C CYS A 452 -5.30 7.76 7.02
N LYS A 453 -6.45 7.24 6.58
CA LYS A 453 -6.96 7.42 5.22
C LYS A 453 -7.12 8.90 4.85
N GLN A 454 -7.66 9.71 5.76
CA GLN A 454 -7.84 11.14 5.53
C GLN A 454 -6.52 11.93 5.60
N ALA A 455 -5.57 11.50 6.43
CA ALA A 455 -4.26 12.14 6.55
C ALA A 455 -3.32 11.82 5.37
N ARG A 456 -3.50 10.68 4.68
CA ARG A 456 -2.58 10.16 3.66
C ARG A 456 -2.37 11.11 2.47
N ASP A 457 -3.38 11.89 2.11
CA ASP A 457 -3.30 12.90 1.03
C ASP A 457 -2.47 14.14 1.46
N LEU A 458 -2.26 14.33 2.76
CA LEU A 458 -1.56 15.50 3.32
C LEU A 458 -0.11 15.21 3.68
N PHE A 459 0.21 13.99 4.12
CA PHE A 459 1.58 13.61 4.48
C PHE A 459 1.71 12.08 4.60
N ALA A 460 2.94 11.59 4.48
CA ALA A 460 3.29 10.19 4.71
C ALA A 460 3.55 9.93 6.20
N PHE A 461 3.26 8.70 6.65
CA PHE A 461 3.47 8.24 8.02
C PHE A 461 3.70 6.73 8.04
N ASP A 462 4.34 6.27 9.10
CA ASP A 462 4.42 4.85 9.44
C ASP A 462 3.41 4.54 10.56
N ILE A 463 3.02 3.28 10.70
CA ILE A 463 2.19 2.79 11.81
C ILE A 463 3.07 1.98 12.76
N VAL A 464 3.12 2.41 14.02
CA VAL A 464 3.99 1.83 15.05
C VAL A 464 3.14 1.23 16.16
N ASP A 465 3.32 -0.06 16.41
CA ASP A 465 2.64 -0.74 17.53
C ASP A 465 3.48 -0.78 18.81
N GLU A 466 2.84 -1.26 19.87
CA GLU A 466 3.42 -1.37 21.21
C GLU A 466 4.71 -2.21 21.25
N ARG A 467 4.89 -3.22 20.39
CA ARG A 467 6.13 -4.01 20.32
C ARG A 467 7.26 -3.19 19.71
N MET A 468 6.98 -2.52 18.60
CA MET A 468 7.96 -1.64 17.95
C MET A 468 8.39 -0.50 18.89
N ILE A 469 7.46 0.08 19.67
CA ILE A 469 7.81 1.10 20.69
C ILE A 469 8.73 0.52 21.76
N ARG A 470 8.44 -0.69 22.28
CA ARG A 470 9.33 -1.36 23.24
C ARG A 470 10.75 -1.51 22.72
N ASP A 471 10.85 -1.85 21.45
CA ASP A 471 12.11 -2.07 20.73
C ASP A 471 12.80 -0.76 20.27
N GLY A 472 12.23 0.42 20.55
CA GLY A 472 12.87 1.72 20.31
C GLY A 472 12.47 2.44 19.01
N ALA A 473 11.38 2.02 18.34
CA ALA A 473 10.98 2.60 17.05
C ALA A 473 10.78 4.13 17.06
N LEU A 474 10.39 4.71 18.21
CA LEU A 474 10.12 6.15 18.34
C LEU A 474 11.33 7.05 18.04
N GLU A 475 12.56 6.54 18.16
CA GLU A 475 13.78 7.31 17.83
C GLU A 475 13.83 7.80 16.37
N ARG A 476 13.10 7.12 15.47
CA ARG A 476 13.02 7.45 14.05
C ARG A 476 12.05 8.59 13.75
N TYR A 477 11.15 8.89 14.69
CA TYR A 477 10.03 9.79 14.46
C TYR A 477 10.16 11.06 15.29
N ARG A 478 9.56 12.13 14.80
CA ARG A 478 9.39 13.40 15.51
C ARG A 478 8.04 13.51 16.20
N LEU A 479 7.02 12.91 15.58
CA LEU A 479 5.63 13.03 15.97
C LEU A 479 5.01 11.63 16.13
N LEU A 480 4.38 11.38 17.28
CA LEU A 480 3.54 10.21 17.54
C LEU A 480 2.08 10.66 17.68
N VAL A 481 1.20 10.09 16.89
CA VAL A 481 -0.23 10.47 16.81
C VAL A 481 -1.11 9.36 17.38
N PHE A 482 -1.96 9.72 18.35
CA PHE A 482 -3.01 8.85 18.87
C PHE A 482 -4.34 9.15 18.19
N TRP A 483 -5.00 8.09 17.71
CA TRP A 483 -6.37 8.15 17.15
C TRP A 483 -7.40 7.44 18.03
N GLU A 484 -7.01 6.32 18.63
CA GLU A 484 -7.80 5.55 19.57
C GLU A 484 -6.87 4.71 20.45
N GLY A 485 -7.46 3.87 21.32
CA GLY A 485 -6.71 3.00 22.23
C GLY A 485 -6.78 3.47 23.68
N THR A 486 -7.87 3.15 24.36
CA THR A 486 -8.08 3.52 25.78
C THR A 486 -7.34 2.63 26.76
N VAL A 487 -6.71 1.55 26.31
CA VAL A 487 -5.91 0.65 27.13
C VAL A 487 -4.58 0.35 26.42
N VAL A 488 -3.48 0.61 27.10
CA VAL A 488 -2.10 0.41 26.61
C VAL A 488 -1.28 -0.26 27.71
N GLU A 489 -0.25 -1.03 27.41
CA GLU A 489 0.61 -1.57 28.48
C GLU A 489 1.45 -0.48 29.16
N GLN A 490 1.70 -0.63 30.46
CA GLN A 490 2.37 0.38 31.28
C GLN A 490 3.77 0.74 30.75
N ASP A 491 4.55 -0.28 30.39
CA ASP A 491 5.92 -0.11 29.91
C ASP A 491 5.99 0.65 28.58
N VAL A 492 4.95 0.57 27.75
CA VAL A 492 4.84 1.33 26.51
C VAL A 492 4.51 2.79 26.80
N LEU A 493 3.58 3.04 27.72
CA LEU A 493 3.24 4.40 28.14
C LEU A 493 4.46 5.11 28.74
N ASP A 494 5.25 4.40 29.56
CA ASP A 494 6.49 4.93 30.15
C ASP A 494 7.52 5.28 29.06
N LYS A 495 7.73 4.41 28.07
CA LYS A 495 8.61 4.69 26.93
C LYS A 495 8.16 5.90 26.10
N ILE A 496 6.85 6.11 25.95
CA ILE A 496 6.32 7.30 25.27
C ILE A 496 6.61 8.56 26.11
N VAL A 497 6.40 8.51 27.43
CA VAL A 497 6.75 9.62 28.34
C VAL A 497 8.23 9.96 28.25
N GLU A 498 9.11 8.95 28.33
CA GLU A 498 10.57 9.11 28.21
C GLU A 498 10.97 9.73 26.87
N TRP A 499 10.40 9.24 25.76
CA TRP A 499 10.67 9.76 24.42
C TRP A 499 10.23 11.22 24.26
N VAL A 500 9.06 11.60 24.79
CA VAL A 500 8.63 13.01 24.80
C VAL A 500 9.59 13.85 25.65
N GLN A 501 9.97 13.38 26.85
CA GLN A 501 10.96 14.09 27.67
C GLN A 501 12.30 14.30 26.95
N ALA A 502 12.68 13.38 26.08
CA ALA A 502 13.90 13.46 25.27
C ALA A 502 13.79 14.41 24.05
N GLY A 503 12.58 14.82 23.65
CA GLY A 503 12.38 15.76 22.53
C GLY A 503 11.26 15.38 21.56
N GLY A 504 10.62 14.22 21.75
CA GLY A 504 9.50 13.79 20.93
C GLY A 504 8.24 14.66 21.08
N VAL A 505 7.38 14.62 20.07
CA VAL A 505 6.06 15.27 20.11
C VAL A 505 4.97 14.22 20.09
N VAL A 506 4.07 14.25 21.06
CA VAL A 506 2.89 13.38 21.08
C VAL A 506 1.62 14.21 20.89
N ALA A 507 0.74 13.74 20.01
CA ALA A 507 -0.55 14.36 19.72
C ALA A 507 -1.71 13.42 20.03
N ALA A 508 -2.77 13.96 20.61
CA ALA A 508 -4.03 13.26 20.89
C ALA A 508 -5.22 14.23 20.81
N TYR A 509 -6.42 13.66 20.83
CA TYR A 509 -7.68 14.39 21.02
C TYR A 509 -8.56 13.62 22.01
N ASP A 510 -9.78 14.11 22.30
CA ASP A 510 -10.69 13.42 23.21
C ASP A 510 -11.40 12.22 22.55
N PHE A 511 -10.72 11.07 22.58
CA PHE A 511 -11.27 9.75 22.23
C PHE A 511 -11.60 8.87 23.44
N GLY A 512 -11.51 9.42 24.65
CA GLY A 512 -11.79 8.71 25.90
C GLY A 512 -10.60 8.64 26.87
N LYS A 513 -10.86 8.15 28.08
CA LYS A 513 -9.86 8.02 29.13
C LYS A 513 -8.92 6.85 28.82
N VAL A 514 -7.62 7.14 28.70
CA VAL A 514 -6.58 6.12 28.54
C VAL A 514 -6.08 5.66 29.91
N THR A 515 -5.96 4.36 30.09
CA THR A 515 -5.35 3.72 31.27
C THR A 515 -4.39 2.60 30.83
N ASN A 516 -3.59 2.11 31.76
CA ASN A 516 -2.94 0.83 31.60
C ASN A 516 -3.95 -0.33 31.74
N VAL A 517 -3.51 -1.57 31.51
CA VAL A 517 -4.35 -2.78 31.62
C VAL A 517 -5.00 -2.89 33.00
N GLU A 518 -4.27 -2.52 34.06
CA GLU A 518 -4.70 -2.58 35.46
C GLU A 518 -5.55 -1.36 35.90
N GLY A 519 -5.81 -0.42 34.99
CA GLY A 519 -6.70 0.73 35.21
C GLY A 519 -6.01 2.01 35.71
N ASP A 520 -4.68 2.05 35.83
CA ASP A 520 -3.96 3.27 36.18
C ASP A 520 -3.78 4.19 34.98
N GLY A 521 -4.17 5.45 35.11
CA GLY A 521 -4.03 6.49 34.08
C GLY A 521 -2.88 7.46 34.33
N THR A 522 -1.96 7.18 35.25
CA THR A 522 -0.91 8.12 35.67
C THR A 522 -0.02 8.57 34.52
N ALA A 523 0.53 7.66 33.71
CA ALA A 523 1.37 8.02 32.58
C ALA A 523 0.61 8.88 31.54
N TRP A 524 -0.65 8.56 31.25
CA TRP A 524 -1.48 9.40 30.38
C TRP A 524 -1.73 10.80 30.96
N ARG A 525 -1.95 10.91 32.27
CA ARG A 525 -2.06 12.22 32.95
C ARG A 525 -0.76 13.00 32.92
N THR A 526 0.39 12.34 32.94
CA THR A 526 1.69 13.01 32.75
C THR A 526 1.76 13.68 31.38
N LEU A 527 1.26 13.02 30.32
CA LEU A 527 1.23 13.57 28.96
C LEU A 527 0.14 14.63 28.77
N PHE A 528 -1.09 14.34 29.22
CA PHE A 528 -2.30 15.08 28.82
C PHE A 528 -3.21 15.48 29.99
N GLY A 529 -2.74 15.47 31.23
CA GLY A 529 -3.55 15.81 32.41
C GLY A 529 -4.14 17.23 32.37
N TYR A 530 -3.52 18.15 31.64
CA TYR A 530 -4.02 19.51 31.42
C TYR A 530 -5.29 19.56 30.54
N ALA A 531 -5.54 18.52 29.74
CA ALA A 531 -6.68 18.44 28.82
C ALA A 531 -8.03 18.60 29.53
N GLY A 532 -8.14 18.19 30.80
CA GLY A 532 -9.35 18.35 31.61
C GLY A 532 -9.76 19.79 31.88
N ARG A 533 -8.91 20.78 31.57
CA ARG A 533 -9.19 22.22 31.70
C ARG A 533 -9.54 22.88 30.37
N LEU A 534 -9.49 22.15 29.26
CA LEU A 534 -9.73 22.69 27.93
C LEU A 534 -11.23 22.76 27.64
N GLN A 535 -11.64 23.86 27.03
CA GLN A 535 -12.99 23.99 26.50
C GLN A 535 -13.10 23.22 25.20
N THR A 536 -14.13 22.37 25.08
CA THR A 536 -14.39 21.63 23.84
C THR A 536 -14.61 22.61 22.69
N LEU A 537 -13.84 22.43 21.61
CA LEU A 537 -13.94 23.20 20.39
C LEU A 537 -15.20 22.79 19.62
N LYS A 538 -15.99 23.77 19.19
CA LYS A 538 -17.19 23.58 18.39
C LYS A 538 -16.92 24.02 16.95
N PRO A 539 -17.46 23.32 15.93
CA PRO A 539 -17.36 23.81 14.57
C PRO A 539 -18.31 24.99 14.34
N ALA A 540 -17.93 25.88 13.42
CA ALA A 540 -18.75 26.98 12.93
C ALA A 540 -19.12 26.75 11.46
N PHE A 541 -20.37 26.99 11.09
CA PHE A 541 -20.81 26.88 9.70
C PHE A 541 -20.22 28.03 8.86
N ARG A 542 -19.65 27.69 7.71
CA ARG A 542 -19.16 28.64 6.69
C ARG A 542 -19.98 28.49 5.42
N GLY A 543 -20.88 29.44 5.20
CA GLY A 543 -21.82 29.49 4.07
C GLY A 543 -22.99 30.41 4.38
N GLU A 544 -23.93 30.55 3.44
CA GLU A 544 -25.18 31.28 3.67
C GLU A 544 -26.23 30.36 4.30
N VAL A 545 -26.92 30.85 5.34
CA VAL A 545 -28.09 30.17 5.92
C VAL A 545 -29.33 30.66 5.16
N PRO A 546 -30.05 29.79 4.43
CA PRO A 546 -31.19 30.21 3.63
C PRO A 546 -32.33 30.74 4.52
N ALA A 547 -32.76 31.98 4.31
CA ALA A 547 -33.78 32.61 5.14
C ALA A 547 -35.16 31.93 5.04
N GLY A 548 -35.46 31.22 3.96
CA GLY A 548 -36.70 30.45 3.77
C GLY A 548 -36.68 29.01 4.31
N GLY A 549 -35.50 28.49 4.67
CA GLY A 549 -35.28 27.05 4.90
C GLY A 549 -34.79 26.32 3.64
N TYR A 550 -34.74 24.98 3.68
CA TYR A 550 -34.14 24.15 2.62
C TYR A 550 -34.56 22.68 2.69
N VAL A 551 -34.13 21.87 1.71
CA VAL A 551 -34.41 20.42 1.63
C VAL A 551 -33.12 19.63 1.54
N LEU A 552 -32.97 18.60 2.36
CA LEU A 552 -31.94 17.59 2.26
C LEU A 552 -32.53 16.31 1.67
N ARG A 553 -32.14 15.98 0.43
CA ARG A 553 -32.50 14.72 -0.23
C ARG A 553 -31.41 13.69 -0.07
N MET A 554 -31.75 12.44 0.22
CA MET A 554 -30.75 11.42 0.55
C MET A 554 -29.91 10.92 -0.64
N ASP A 555 -30.26 11.29 -1.88
CA ASP A 555 -29.44 11.12 -3.09
C ASP A 555 -28.59 12.33 -3.49
N ASP A 556 -28.85 13.51 -2.93
CA ASP A 556 -28.04 14.69 -3.22
C ASP A 556 -26.62 14.50 -2.61
N PRO A 557 -25.55 14.53 -3.41
CA PRO A 557 -24.18 14.43 -2.90
C PRO A 557 -23.86 15.49 -1.85
N VAL A 558 -24.45 16.69 -1.93
CA VAL A 558 -24.24 17.77 -0.96
C VAL A 558 -24.90 17.45 0.38
N THR A 559 -26.00 16.69 0.41
CA THR A 559 -26.62 16.23 1.66
C THR A 559 -25.65 15.39 2.50
N ALA A 560 -24.72 14.66 1.86
CA ALA A 560 -23.74 13.85 2.59
C ALA A 560 -22.88 14.68 3.55
N GLU A 561 -22.68 15.98 3.30
CA GLU A 561 -21.95 16.89 4.20
C GLU A 561 -22.72 17.22 5.49
N PHE A 562 -24.03 16.99 5.51
CA PHE A 562 -24.90 17.23 6.66
C PHE A 562 -25.17 15.95 7.47
N LEU A 563 -24.88 14.77 6.92
CA LEU A 563 -25.09 13.49 7.58
C LEU A 563 -23.90 13.15 8.49
N GLN A 564 -24.18 12.78 9.73
CA GLN A 564 -23.19 12.34 10.72
C GLN A 564 -23.62 11.02 11.36
N GLY A 565 -22.67 10.25 11.88
CA GLY A 565 -22.93 8.94 12.48
C GLY A 565 -23.31 7.88 11.45
N ASP A 566 -24.06 6.87 11.88
CA ASP A 566 -24.29 5.66 11.08
C ASP A 566 -25.39 5.85 10.03
N TRP A 567 -25.01 5.85 8.74
CA TRP A 567 -25.92 5.89 7.60
C TRP A 567 -25.54 4.84 6.56
N SER A 568 -26.54 4.19 5.94
CA SER A 568 -26.26 3.34 4.78
C SER A 568 -25.92 4.17 3.53
N PRO A 569 -25.29 3.56 2.51
CA PRO A 569 -25.34 4.07 1.15
C PRO A 569 -26.79 4.29 0.68
N PRO A 570 -27.01 5.20 -0.29
CA PRO A 570 -28.34 5.44 -0.83
C PRO A 570 -28.84 4.22 -1.62
N GLU A 571 -30.07 3.81 -1.34
CA GLU A 571 -30.80 2.73 -2.02
C GLU A 571 -31.94 3.33 -2.82
N LYS A 572 -32.01 3.00 -4.12
CA LYS A 572 -33.07 3.50 -5.00
C LYS A 572 -34.27 2.55 -5.00
N GLU A 573 -35.46 3.07 -4.76
CA GLU A 573 -36.71 2.34 -4.85
C GLU A 573 -37.77 3.22 -5.52
N GLY A 574 -38.19 2.82 -6.72
CA GLY A 574 -39.00 3.67 -7.60
C GLY A 574 -38.24 4.91 -8.05
N GLU A 575 -38.91 6.07 -7.98
CA GLU A 575 -38.33 7.38 -8.33
C GLU A 575 -37.54 8.03 -7.18
N ARG A 576 -37.49 7.40 -6.00
CA ARG A 576 -36.86 7.98 -4.80
C ARG A 576 -35.66 7.18 -4.32
N SER A 577 -34.78 7.89 -3.64
CA SER A 577 -33.60 7.34 -3.00
C SER A 577 -33.71 7.45 -1.49
N TRP A 578 -33.30 6.40 -0.80
CA TRP A 578 -33.49 6.23 0.65
C TRP A 578 -32.16 5.90 1.31
N ARG A 579 -32.00 6.27 2.58
CA ARG A 579 -30.88 5.80 3.42
C ARG A 579 -31.41 5.26 4.74
N TRP A 580 -30.82 4.16 5.21
CA TRP A 580 -31.07 3.62 6.53
C TRP A 580 -30.30 4.41 7.58
N THR A 581 -30.99 4.70 8.69
CA THR A 581 -30.38 5.18 9.93
C THR A 581 -29.80 4.01 10.72
N GLY A 582 -28.60 4.18 11.27
CA GLY A 582 -28.02 3.30 12.29
C GLY A 582 -28.14 3.88 13.70
N ALA A 583 -27.40 3.32 14.65
CA ALA A 583 -27.56 3.62 16.08
C ALA A 583 -27.16 5.05 16.48
N SER A 584 -26.29 5.69 15.71
CA SER A 584 -25.79 7.04 15.98
C SER A 584 -26.17 8.09 14.92
N ALA A 585 -27.14 7.78 14.05
CA ALA A 585 -27.52 8.62 12.91
C ALA A 585 -27.93 10.05 13.34
N GLN A 586 -27.27 11.03 12.73
CA GLN A 586 -27.40 12.46 13.01
C GLN A 586 -27.48 13.27 11.71
N VAL A 587 -28.16 14.41 11.77
CA VAL A 587 -28.15 15.42 10.69
C VAL A 587 -27.88 16.80 11.28
N SER A 588 -26.83 17.45 10.82
CA SER A 588 -26.55 18.84 11.14
C SER A 588 -27.51 19.75 10.39
N LEU A 589 -28.18 20.66 11.11
CA LEU A 589 -29.11 21.62 10.55
C LEU A 589 -28.46 23.01 10.44
N LEU A 590 -28.99 23.85 9.56
CA LEU A 590 -28.66 25.28 9.46
C LEU A 590 -29.88 26.07 9.87
N LEU A 591 -29.84 26.59 11.09
CA LEU A 591 -30.95 27.35 11.65
C LEU A 591 -30.45 28.74 12.01
N GLN A 592 -31.24 29.77 11.69
CA GLN A 592 -30.97 31.15 12.07
C GLN A 592 -31.37 31.36 13.54
N SER A 593 -30.47 31.91 14.34
CA SER A 593 -30.74 32.16 15.76
C SER A 593 -32.01 32.98 15.96
N GLY A 594 -32.90 32.51 16.83
CA GLY A 594 -34.19 33.15 17.10
C GLY A 594 -35.27 32.96 16.03
N GLN A 595 -35.05 32.16 14.99
CA GLN A 595 -36.05 31.82 13.97
C GLN A 595 -36.73 30.48 14.31
N ALA A 596 -38.06 30.43 14.24
CA ALA A 596 -38.83 29.17 14.32
C ALA A 596 -38.91 28.47 12.95
N TYR A 597 -38.87 27.14 12.96
CA TYR A 597 -38.90 26.31 11.75
C TYR A 597 -39.93 25.19 11.84
N SER A 598 -40.54 24.84 10.71
CA SER A 598 -41.22 23.56 10.50
C SER A 598 -40.22 22.56 9.95
N LEU A 599 -40.05 21.42 10.62
CA LEU A 599 -39.23 20.29 10.20
C LEU A 599 -40.13 19.18 9.67
N THR A 600 -39.98 18.83 8.40
CA THR A 600 -40.71 17.74 7.75
C THR A 600 -39.74 16.60 7.42
N ILE A 601 -40.05 15.37 7.83
CA ILE A 601 -39.22 14.18 7.58
C ILE A 601 -40.06 13.15 6.86
N ARG A 602 -39.64 12.73 5.66
CA ARG A 602 -40.24 11.58 4.97
C ARG A 602 -39.45 10.33 5.31
N ALA A 603 -40.08 9.41 6.01
CA ALA A 603 -39.45 8.18 6.45
C ALA A 603 -40.32 6.94 6.20
N ILE A 604 -39.68 5.79 6.05
CA ILE A 604 -40.33 4.48 6.10
C ILE A 604 -39.92 3.81 7.42
N VAL A 605 -40.92 3.47 8.23
CA VAL A 605 -40.75 2.59 9.39
C VAL A 605 -41.08 1.16 8.93
N PRO A 606 -40.15 0.20 8.99
CA PRO A 606 -40.41 -1.19 8.57
C PRO A 606 -41.60 -1.79 9.33
N GLN A 607 -42.45 -2.56 8.63
CA GLN A 607 -43.60 -3.22 9.28
C GLN A 607 -43.18 -4.17 10.40
N GLU A 608 -42.01 -4.81 10.26
CA GLU A 608 -41.41 -5.70 11.26
C GLU A 608 -41.00 -4.97 12.55
N GLN A 609 -40.98 -3.63 12.56
CA GLN A 609 -40.64 -2.79 13.72
C GLN A 609 -41.87 -2.16 14.38
N HIS A 610 -43.05 -2.74 14.17
CA HIS A 610 -44.29 -2.27 14.79
C HIS A 610 -44.16 -2.18 16.33
N GLY A 611 -44.27 -0.96 16.88
CA GLY A 611 -44.12 -0.68 18.31
C GLY A 611 -42.75 -0.11 18.74
N VAL A 612 -41.75 -0.11 17.87
CA VAL A 612 -40.47 0.58 18.10
C VAL A 612 -40.60 2.05 17.72
N ARG A 613 -40.18 2.96 18.60
CA ARG A 613 -40.22 4.41 18.34
C ARG A 613 -38.83 4.94 18.07
N THR A 614 -38.67 5.69 16.99
CA THR A 614 -37.44 6.47 16.76
C THR A 614 -37.66 7.90 17.24
N ALA A 615 -37.03 8.28 18.35
CA ALA A 615 -37.09 9.64 18.86
C ALA A 615 -36.32 10.59 17.93
N VAL A 616 -36.99 11.67 17.54
CA VAL A 616 -36.40 12.79 16.79
C VAL A 616 -36.09 13.90 17.79
N ARG A 617 -34.81 14.20 17.96
CA ARG A 617 -34.37 15.22 18.92
C ARG A 617 -33.56 16.32 18.24
N LEU A 618 -33.80 17.57 18.60
CA LEU A 618 -32.90 18.67 18.28
C LEU A 618 -31.99 18.91 19.49
N ASN A 619 -30.70 18.61 19.35
CA ASN A 619 -29.77 18.56 20.46
C ASN A 619 -30.32 17.64 21.58
N GLN A 620 -30.57 18.18 22.77
CA GLN A 620 -31.14 17.42 23.89
C GLN A 620 -32.67 17.45 23.93
N ASN A 621 -33.33 18.29 23.11
CA ASN A 621 -34.77 18.51 23.15
C ASN A 621 -35.51 17.51 22.26
N LEU A 622 -36.52 16.84 22.80
CA LEU A 622 -37.39 15.94 22.04
C LEU A 622 -38.38 16.74 21.19
N LEU A 623 -38.38 16.49 19.87
CA LEU A 623 -39.36 17.05 18.94
C LEU A 623 -40.56 16.10 18.76
N GLY A 624 -40.30 14.79 18.72
CA GLY A 624 -41.35 13.77 18.59
C GLY A 624 -40.80 12.40 18.21
N TYR A 625 -41.64 11.56 17.61
CA TYR A 625 -41.31 10.17 17.27
C TYR A 625 -41.67 9.84 15.82
N LEU A 626 -40.88 8.94 15.22
CA LEU A 626 -41.23 8.22 13.99
C LEU A 626 -41.70 6.82 14.40
N ASP A 627 -42.99 6.54 14.27
CA ASP A 627 -43.63 5.33 14.80
C ASP A 627 -44.78 4.79 13.95
N SER A 628 -45.14 5.49 12.86
CA SER A 628 -46.17 5.06 11.92
C SER A 628 -45.57 4.08 10.89
N PRO A 629 -46.05 2.83 10.82
CA PRO A 629 -45.55 1.83 9.86
C PRO A 629 -45.75 2.27 8.41
N GLY A 630 -44.79 1.94 7.55
CA GLY A 630 -44.82 2.29 6.13
C GLY A 630 -44.28 3.70 5.85
N GLU A 631 -44.46 4.18 4.62
CA GLU A 631 -44.02 5.52 4.22
C GLU A 631 -44.93 6.58 4.86
N THR A 632 -44.34 7.45 5.69
CA THR A 632 -45.04 8.54 6.37
C THR A 632 -44.25 9.83 6.27
N VAL A 633 -44.95 10.95 6.16
CA VAL A 633 -44.39 12.30 6.26
C VAL A 633 -44.70 12.86 7.63
N TYR A 634 -43.68 13.00 8.44
CA TYR A 634 -43.76 13.56 9.79
C TYR A 634 -43.48 15.05 9.76
N LYS A 635 -44.21 15.84 10.55
CA LYS A 635 -44.01 17.28 10.66
C LYS A 635 -43.86 17.67 12.13
N PHE A 636 -42.78 18.37 12.45
CA PHE A 636 -42.44 18.87 13.78
C PHE A 636 -42.27 20.38 13.72
N VAL A 637 -42.47 21.04 14.87
CA VAL A 637 -42.14 22.46 15.03
C VAL A 637 -40.86 22.55 15.84
N ILE A 638 -39.91 23.36 15.36
CA ILE A 638 -38.72 23.79 16.08
C ILE A 638 -38.98 25.23 16.54
N PRO A 639 -39.28 25.44 17.83
CA PRO A 639 -39.52 26.78 18.37
C PRO A 639 -38.25 27.65 18.32
N ALA A 640 -38.42 28.96 18.18
CA ALA A 640 -37.32 29.94 18.09
C ALA A 640 -36.37 29.88 19.30
N GLU A 641 -36.90 29.61 20.50
CA GLU A 641 -36.14 29.49 21.74
C GLU A 641 -35.17 28.29 21.78
N MET A 642 -35.39 27.29 20.92
CA MET A 642 -34.49 26.14 20.77
C MET A 642 -33.31 26.44 19.83
N VAL A 643 -33.37 27.53 19.06
CA VAL A 643 -32.37 27.89 18.05
C VAL A 643 -31.46 29.00 18.56
N LYS A 644 -30.33 28.60 19.17
CA LYS A 644 -29.35 29.51 19.79
C LYS A 644 -28.10 29.67 18.93
N ALA A 645 -27.55 30.89 18.89
CA ALA A 645 -26.34 31.23 18.13
C ALA A 645 -25.10 30.36 18.46
N ASP A 646 -24.96 29.90 19.71
CA ASP A 646 -23.75 29.20 20.19
C ASP A 646 -23.87 27.66 20.18
N THR A 647 -24.91 27.12 19.54
CA THR A 647 -25.17 25.68 19.44
C THR A 647 -25.35 25.27 18.00
N VAL A 648 -24.52 24.33 17.53
CA VAL A 648 -24.75 23.62 16.27
C VAL A 648 -26.03 22.81 16.43
N PRO A 649 -27.10 23.07 15.66
CA PRO A 649 -28.34 22.34 15.79
C PRO A 649 -28.20 20.98 15.13
N VAL A 650 -28.16 19.92 15.92
CA VAL A 650 -28.05 18.54 15.43
C VAL A 650 -29.35 17.79 15.67
N LEU A 651 -29.87 17.17 14.61
CA LEU A 651 -31.03 16.29 14.64
C LEU A 651 -30.57 14.86 14.91
N PHE A 652 -30.99 14.27 16.02
CA PHE A 652 -30.68 12.89 16.39
C PHE A 652 -31.85 11.96 16.08
N PHE A 653 -31.55 10.78 15.53
CA PHE A 653 -32.48 9.66 15.41
C PHE A 653 -32.10 8.59 16.43
N TYR A 654 -32.85 8.51 17.53
CA TYR A 654 -32.56 7.56 18.60
C TYR A 654 -33.64 6.48 18.67
N MET A 655 -33.26 5.24 18.37
CA MET A 655 -34.18 4.11 18.46
C MET A 655 -34.40 3.71 19.91
N LEU A 656 -35.66 3.71 20.35
CA LEU A 656 -36.04 3.21 21.67
C LEU A 656 -36.49 1.74 21.52
N SER A 657 -35.61 0.82 21.91
CA SER A 657 -35.93 -0.62 21.97
C SER A 657 -36.24 -1.05 23.41
N PRO A 658 -37.19 -1.97 23.63
CA PRO A 658 -37.31 -2.71 24.89
C PRO A 658 -36.00 -3.49 25.17
N GLN A 659 -35.63 -3.63 26.44
CA GLN A 659 -34.39 -4.29 26.87
C GLN A 659 -34.18 -5.66 26.20
N GLY A 660 -33.09 -5.81 25.43
CA GLY A 660 -32.59 -7.11 24.97
C GLY A 660 -32.60 -7.38 23.45
N ALA A 661 -33.14 -6.52 22.59
CA ALA A 661 -33.08 -6.73 21.14
C ALA A 661 -31.78 -6.16 20.52
N LYS A 662 -31.10 -6.94 19.66
CA LYS A 662 -29.97 -6.44 18.86
C LYS A 662 -30.45 -5.36 17.88
N PRO A 663 -29.76 -4.23 17.71
CA PRO A 663 -30.20 -3.18 16.79
C PRO A 663 -30.01 -3.63 15.34
N GLY A 664 -31.07 -4.15 14.73
CA GLY A 664 -31.22 -4.18 13.28
C GLY A 664 -31.54 -2.77 12.75
N ARG A 665 -31.23 -2.52 11.48
CA ARG A 665 -31.40 -1.26 10.72
C ARG A 665 -32.56 -0.38 11.23
N GLY A 666 -32.36 0.93 11.41
CA GLY A 666 -33.38 1.85 11.91
C GLY A 666 -34.46 2.21 10.89
N VAL A 667 -34.85 3.48 10.82
CA VAL A 667 -35.79 3.96 9.80
C VAL A 667 -35.07 4.27 8.49
N ARG A 668 -35.79 4.17 7.37
CA ARG A 668 -35.32 4.71 6.08
C ARG A 668 -35.80 6.14 5.95
N ILE A 669 -34.93 7.04 5.49
CA ILE A 669 -35.27 8.45 5.26
C ILE A 669 -35.03 8.77 3.78
N ALA A 670 -35.94 9.53 3.16
CA ALA A 670 -35.80 10.03 1.79
C ALA A 670 -35.51 11.53 1.74
N GLU A 671 -36.23 12.32 2.54
CA GLU A 671 -36.07 13.77 2.60
C GLU A 671 -36.22 14.30 4.03
N ILE A 672 -35.47 15.36 4.32
CA ILE A 672 -35.64 16.22 5.49
C ILE A 672 -35.79 17.65 4.98
N ARG A 673 -36.92 18.29 5.25
CA ARG A 673 -37.23 19.65 4.80
C ARG A 673 -37.39 20.57 6.01
N LEU A 674 -36.71 21.71 5.98
CA LEU A 674 -36.88 22.81 6.91
C LEU A 674 -37.58 23.97 6.20
N THR A 675 -38.58 24.55 6.85
CA THR A 675 -39.29 25.75 6.38
C THR A 675 -39.36 26.76 7.51
N ALA A 676 -38.81 27.97 7.33
CA ALA A 676 -38.92 29.02 8.33
C ALA A 676 -40.40 29.47 8.46
N MET A 677 -40.93 29.54 9.68
CA MET A 677 -42.39 29.67 9.89
C MET A 677 -42.96 31.06 9.58
N ASP A 678 -42.12 32.08 9.43
CA ASP A 678 -42.54 33.48 9.20
C ASP A 678 -41.71 34.17 8.09
N SER A 679 -41.02 33.39 7.26
CA SER A 679 -40.19 33.94 6.19
C SER A 679 -40.98 34.19 4.92
N ALA A 680 -40.79 35.37 4.32
CA ALA A 680 -41.35 35.69 3.00
C ALA A 680 -40.63 34.98 1.85
N GLN A 681 -39.47 34.36 2.11
CA GLN A 681 -38.72 33.61 1.11
C GLN A 681 -39.11 32.13 1.14
N PRO A 682 -39.33 31.48 -0.02
CA PRO A 682 -39.59 30.04 -0.06
C PRO A 682 -38.33 29.25 0.34
N PRO A 683 -38.48 28.04 0.92
CA PRO A 683 -37.34 27.17 1.20
C PRO A 683 -36.64 26.76 -0.09
N LEU A 684 -35.30 26.68 -0.07
CA LEU A 684 -34.54 26.10 -1.16
C LEU A 684 -34.95 24.65 -1.36
N ASP A 685 -35.20 24.26 -2.61
CA ASP A 685 -35.53 22.86 -2.93
C ASP A 685 -34.29 21.97 -3.11
N THR A 686 -33.15 22.37 -2.54
CA THR A 686 -31.87 21.63 -2.55
C THR A 686 -31.13 21.83 -1.23
N ALA A 687 -30.07 21.05 -1.01
CA ALA A 687 -29.19 21.27 0.13
C ALA A 687 -28.49 22.66 0.01
N PRO A 688 -28.32 23.37 1.13
CA PRO A 688 -27.60 24.65 1.16
C PRO A 688 -26.11 24.44 0.92
N ARG A 689 -25.47 25.40 0.25
CA ARG A 689 -24.02 25.37 -0.01
C ARG A 689 -23.25 25.93 1.19
N GLY A 690 -22.33 25.15 1.74
CA GLY A 690 -21.46 25.54 2.84
C GLY A 690 -21.09 24.35 3.69
N ARG A 691 -20.18 24.52 4.66
CA ARG A 691 -19.70 23.43 5.51
C ARG A 691 -19.38 23.88 6.93
N TYR A 692 -19.51 22.97 7.88
CA TYR A 692 -18.97 23.18 9.23
C TYR A 692 -17.43 23.13 9.20
N THR A 693 -16.79 24.13 9.80
CA THR A 693 -15.33 24.25 9.88
C THR A 693 -14.90 24.54 11.30
N TYR A 694 -13.76 23.98 11.70
CA TYR A 694 -13.15 24.32 12.98
C TYR A 694 -12.20 25.49 12.79
N GLN A 695 -12.41 26.56 13.56
CA GLN A 695 -11.45 27.64 13.63
C GLN A 695 -10.35 27.26 14.63
N ILE A 696 -9.16 27.00 14.10
CA ILE A 696 -7.97 26.68 14.90
C ILE A 696 -7.12 27.94 15.03
N ASP A 697 -7.29 28.59 16.18
CA ASP A 697 -6.47 29.74 16.59
C ASP A 697 -5.06 29.26 16.95
N SER A 698 -4.06 29.75 16.22
CA SER A 698 -2.65 29.40 16.42
C SER A 698 -2.11 29.79 17.79
N GLN A 699 -2.60 30.89 18.37
CA GLN A 699 -2.25 31.32 19.71
C GLN A 699 -2.86 30.38 20.76
N VAL A 700 -4.12 29.95 20.58
CA VAL A 700 -4.75 28.97 21.47
C VAL A 700 -4.03 27.61 21.37
N LEU A 701 -3.69 27.17 20.16
CA LEU A 701 -2.93 25.95 19.94
C LEU A 701 -1.59 25.96 20.70
N SER A 702 -0.82 27.05 20.57
CA SER A 702 0.50 27.17 21.20
C SER A 702 0.48 27.40 22.71
N THR A 703 -0.59 27.99 23.26
CA THR A 703 -0.64 28.39 24.68
C THR A 703 -1.54 27.54 25.56
N ARG A 704 -2.57 26.88 24.99
CA ARG A 704 -3.56 26.10 25.75
C ARG A 704 -3.58 24.64 25.37
N TRP A 705 -3.49 24.32 24.07
CA TRP A 705 -3.61 22.94 23.58
C TRP A 705 -2.26 22.22 23.50
N ALA A 706 -1.17 22.88 23.88
CA ALA A 706 0.17 22.31 23.88
C ALA A 706 0.85 22.56 25.23
N GLN A 707 1.53 21.55 25.75
CA GLN A 707 2.31 21.64 26.99
C GLN A 707 3.70 21.02 26.79
N ARG A 708 4.72 21.68 27.33
CA ARG A 708 6.09 21.13 27.38
C ARG A 708 6.19 20.00 28.39
N LEU A 709 6.90 18.94 28.00
CA LEU A 709 7.32 17.86 28.88
C LEU A 709 8.78 17.52 28.56
N GLY A 710 9.69 17.86 29.47
CA GLY A 710 11.13 17.82 29.19
C GLY A 710 11.48 18.69 27.97
N LYS A 711 12.18 18.11 26.99
CA LYS A 711 12.57 18.78 25.74
C LYS A 711 11.47 18.74 24.67
N GLY A 712 10.47 17.88 24.82
CA GLY A 712 9.41 17.67 23.84
C GLY A 712 8.12 18.42 24.11
N LEU A 713 7.04 17.95 23.47
CA LEU A 713 5.75 18.61 23.46
C LEU A 713 4.59 17.59 23.49
N CYS A 714 3.59 17.85 24.32
CA CYS A 714 2.32 17.12 24.32
C CYS A 714 1.22 18.03 23.78
N VAL A 715 0.55 17.64 22.70
CA VAL A 715 -0.52 18.40 22.04
C VAL A 715 -1.86 17.68 22.18
N PHE A 716 -2.86 18.33 22.78
CA PHE A 716 -4.19 17.79 22.96
C PHE A 716 -5.25 18.68 22.30
N VAL A 717 -5.93 18.16 21.29
CA VAL A 717 -6.98 18.90 20.58
C VAL A 717 -8.33 18.65 21.26
N PRO A 718 -9.03 19.67 21.80
CA PRO A 718 -10.25 19.48 22.58
C PRO A 718 -11.48 19.29 21.68
N VAL A 719 -11.42 18.32 20.77
CA VAL A 719 -12.55 17.87 19.94
C VAL A 719 -12.92 16.44 20.33
N ARG A 720 -14.20 16.09 20.19
CA ARG A 720 -14.69 14.72 20.44
C ARG A 720 -14.59 13.86 19.19
N ARG A 721 -14.65 12.54 19.35
CA ARG A 721 -14.65 11.50 18.29
C ARG A 721 -15.75 11.61 17.22
N ALA A 722 -16.61 12.63 17.23
CA ALA A 722 -17.58 12.84 16.14
C ALA A 722 -16.84 13.06 14.80
N GLN A 723 -17.48 12.71 13.69
CA GLN A 723 -16.92 12.77 12.32
C GLN A 723 -16.24 14.12 12.02
N ASP A 724 -16.83 15.21 12.49
CA ASP A 724 -16.30 16.57 12.36
C ASP A 724 -14.97 16.75 13.11
N GLY A 725 -14.82 16.17 14.30
CA GLY A 725 -13.62 16.32 15.15
C GLY A 725 -12.35 15.75 14.51
N ILE A 726 -12.48 14.72 13.66
CA ILE A 726 -11.36 14.15 12.90
C ILE A 726 -10.76 15.21 11.98
N SER A 727 -11.59 15.96 11.23
CA SER A 727 -11.08 17.00 10.33
C SER A 727 -10.36 18.13 11.06
N ALA A 728 -10.84 18.51 12.25
CA ALA A 728 -10.14 19.47 13.12
C ALA A 728 -8.77 18.94 13.56
N TYR A 729 -8.73 17.68 13.97
CA TYR A 729 -7.50 17.06 14.42
C TYR A 729 -6.48 16.96 13.30
N ILE A 730 -6.90 16.56 12.10
CA ILE A 730 -6.06 16.53 10.89
C ILE A 730 -5.44 17.89 10.58
N GLU A 731 -6.20 18.99 10.69
CA GLU A 731 -5.64 20.33 10.48
C GLU A 731 -4.56 20.67 11.51
N VAL A 732 -4.73 20.28 12.77
CA VAL A 732 -3.66 20.43 13.77
C VAL A 732 -2.47 19.55 13.43
N LEU A 733 -2.67 18.29 13.04
CA LEU A 733 -1.59 17.38 12.64
C LEU A 733 -0.81 17.93 11.45
N ARG A 734 -1.48 18.46 10.43
CA ARG A 734 -0.86 19.11 9.27
C ARG A 734 0.09 20.24 9.71
N ARG A 735 -0.31 21.05 10.69
CA ARG A 735 0.57 22.08 11.29
C ARG A 735 1.70 21.48 12.12
N LEU A 736 1.49 20.40 12.86
CA LEU A 736 2.56 19.72 13.59
C LEU A 736 3.58 19.06 12.64
N VAL A 737 3.20 18.70 11.42
CA VAL A 737 4.10 18.15 10.41
C VAL A 737 4.93 19.26 9.76
N TYR A 738 4.29 20.32 9.25
CA TYR A 738 4.93 21.33 8.41
C TYR A 738 5.26 22.66 9.08
N ARG A 739 4.82 22.87 10.33
CA ARG A 739 4.97 24.12 11.10
C ARG A 739 5.33 23.88 12.58
N LEU A 740 6.00 22.78 12.90
CA LEU A 740 6.33 22.43 14.29
C LEU A 740 7.19 23.47 15.04
N PRO A 741 8.16 24.17 14.42
CA PRO A 741 8.93 25.23 15.06
C PRO A 741 8.08 26.36 15.64
N ASP A 742 6.87 26.57 15.12
CA ASP A 742 5.92 27.58 15.64
C ASP A 742 5.45 27.21 17.06
N LEU A 743 5.53 25.94 17.47
CA LEU A 743 5.18 25.44 18.81
C LEU A 743 6.43 25.00 19.62
N LEU A 744 7.42 24.45 18.93
CA LEU A 744 8.63 23.85 19.48
C LEU A 744 9.85 24.39 18.72
N PRO A 745 10.43 25.55 19.08
CA PRO A 745 11.48 26.18 18.28
C PRO A 745 12.74 25.34 18.04
N SER A 746 13.00 24.33 18.89
CA SER A 746 14.11 23.38 18.72
C SER A 746 13.82 22.24 17.74
N ALA A 747 12.59 22.12 17.27
CA ALA A 747 12.18 21.12 16.29
C ALA A 747 12.43 21.61 14.86
N ARG A 748 12.37 20.68 13.91
CA ARG A 748 12.40 20.95 12.46
C ARG A 748 11.00 20.85 11.85
N ASN A 749 10.86 21.12 10.56
CA ASN A 749 9.67 20.76 9.77
C ASN A 749 9.96 19.53 8.93
N ALA A 750 8.90 18.80 8.57
CA ALA A 750 8.99 17.87 7.44
C ALA A 750 9.20 18.65 6.13
N PRO A 751 9.88 18.05 5.13
CA PRO A 751 9.97 18.66 3.81
C PRO A 751 8.56 18.79 3.22
N LEU A 752 8.17 19.99 2.82
CA LEU A 752 6.84 20.25 2.24
C LEU A 752 6.78 19.65 0.83
N VAL A 753 6.27 18.43 0.73
CA VAL A 753 6.04 17.72 -0.55
C VAL A 753 4.59 17.87 -0.99
N ASP A 754 3.64 17.67 -0.07
CA ASP A 754 2.21 17.94 -0.26
C ASP A 754 1.61 18.38 1.09
N ASP A 755 0.60 19.23 1.08
CA ASP A 755 -0.19 19.61 2.26
C ASP A 755 -1.66 19.90 1.91
N VAL A 756 -2.10 19.45 0.73
CA VAL A 756 -3.43 19.72 0.17
C VAL A 756 -4.16 18.40 -0.08
N ALA A 757 -5.38 18.30 0.44
CA ALA A 757 -6.24 17.16 0.14
C ALA A 757 -6.96 17.38 -1.20
N ASP A 758 -6.32 16.97 -2.30
CA ASP A 758 -6.87 17.07 -3.67
C ASP A 758 -6.73 15.77 -4.49
N GLY A 759 -6.45 14.66 -3.84
CA GLY A 759 -6.34 13.35 -4.46
C GLY A 759 -4.99 13.07 -5.11
N ILE A 760 -3.96 13.87 -4.80
CA ILE A 760 -2.58 13.64 -5.20
C ILE A 760 -1.80 13.04 -4.02
N LEU A 761 -1.63 11.72 -4.04
CA LEU A 761 -0.85 11.05 -3.02
C LEU A 761 0.64 11.16 -3.34
N THR A 762 1.44 11.54 -2.35
CA THR A 762 2.88 11.69 -2.52
C THR A 762 3.68 10.76 -1.62
N ALA A 763 4.90 10.42 -2.04
CA ALA A 763 5.89 9.74 -1.21
C ALA A 763 7.27 10.36 -1.45
N LEU A 764 7.96 10.70 -0.37
CA LEU A 764 9.36 11.14 -0.41
C LEU A 764 10.26 9.93 -0.21
N LEU A 765 11.19 9.74 -1.14
CA LEU A 765 12.30 8.81 -1.00
C LEU A 765 13.61 9.59 -0.98
N THR A 766 14.69 8.94 -0.56
CA THR A 766 16.02 9.57 -0.45
C THR A 766 16.52 10.20 -1.75
N ASP A 767 16.04 9.77 -2.91
CA ASP A 767 16.53 10.19 -4.22
C ASP A 767 15.44 10.70 -5.18
N ARG A 768 14.18 10.74 -4.75
CA ARG A 768 13.04 11.18 -5.60
C ARG A 768 11.78 11.48 -4.79
N ILE A 769 10.84 12.16 -5.43
CA ILE A 769 9.45 12.25 -5.01
C ILE A 769 8.57 11.47 -5.99
N LEU A 770 7.67 10.66 -5.47
CA LEU A 770 6.60 10.02 -6.24
C LEU A 770 5.30 10.79 -6.02
N LEU A 771 4.49 10.88 -7.07
CA LEU A 771 3.15 11.45 -7.04
C LEU A 771 2.19 10.48 -7.75
N PHE A 772 1.02 10.26 -7.19
CA PHE A 772 -0.06 9.47 -7.78
C PHE A 772 -1.34 10.28 -7.83
N ASN A 773 -1.98 10.30 -8.99
CA ASN A 773 -3.23 11.02 -9.18
C ASN A 773 -4.41 10.05 -9.11
N THR A 774 -5.20 10.16 -8.05
CA THR A 774 -6.39 9.32 -7.84
C THR A 774 -7.62 9.80 -8.62
N THR A 775 -7.54 10.98 -9.26
CA THR A 775 -8.63 11.60 -10.03
C THR A 775 -8.66 11.10 -11.48
N ASP A 776 -9.75 11.40 -12.18
CA ASP A 776 -9.99 11.08 -13.58
C ASP A 776 -9.45 12.14 -14.56
N GLN A 777 -8.93 13.26 -14.05
CA GLN A 777 -8.36 14.35 -14.85
C GLN A 777 -6.85 14.46 -14.66
N PRO A 778 -6.08 14.83 -15.70
CA PRO A 778 -4.66 15.12 -15.53
C PRO A 778 -4.46 16.36 -14.63
N ILE A 779 -3.54 16.26 -13.69
CA ILE A 779 -3.21 17.35 -12.75
C ILE A 779 -1.79 17.83 -13.02
N THR A 780 -1.57 19.14 -12.91
CA THR A 780 -0.22 19.74 -12.99
C THR A 780 0.16 20.36 -11.66
N ARG A 781 1.26 19.89 -11.07
CA ARG A 781 1.80 20.41 -9.81
C ARG A 781 3.09 21.18 -10.06
N THR A 782 3.32 22.22 -9.28
CA THR A 782 4.61 22.93 -9.22
C THR A 782 5.20 22.71 -7.85
N LEU A 783 6.28 21.95 -7.79
CA LEU A 783 7.02 21.69 -6.55
C LEU A 783 8.13 22.73 -6.43
N ARG A 784 8.22 23.35 -5.25
CA ARG A 784 9.26 24.33 -4.95
C ARG A 784 10.22 23.76 -3.93
N PHE A 785 11.49 23.67 -4.31
CA PHE A 785 12.53 23.17 -3.43
C PHE A 785 13.43 24.29 -2.96
N THR A 786 13.61 24.42 -1.64
CA THR A 786 14.67 25.24 -1.07
C THR A 786 15.69 24.32 -0.40
N ARG A 787 16.98 24.69 -0.40
CA ARG A 787 18.02 23.88 0.23
C ARG A 787 17.75 23.73 1.73
N GLU A 788 17.17 24.75 2.34
CA GLU A 788 16.75 24.79 3.73
C GLU A 788 15.67 23.73 4.03
N THR A 789 14.74 23.47 3.10
CA THR A 789 13.66 22.48 3.27
C THR A 789 14.18 21.08 3.61
N PHE A 790 15.33 20.69 3.04
CA PHE A 790 15.88 19.33 3.19
C PHE A 790 17.10 19.25 4.12
N ALA A 791 17.60 20.38 4.65
CA ALA A 791 18.80 20.41 5.48
C ALA A 791 18.71 19.53 6.73
N GLY A 792 17.49 19.30 7.26
CA GLY A 792 17.24 18.40 8.39
C GLY A 792 17.18 16.90 8.04
N TYR A 793 17.38 16.54 6.76
CA TYR A 793 17.28 15.17 6.24
C TYR A 793 18.55 14.85 5.43
N PRO A 794 19.70 14.64 6.08
CA PRO A 794 20.97 14.41 5.39
C PRO A 794 20.99 13.14 4.52
N GLN A 795 20.08 12.21 4.77
CA GLN A 795 19.87 11.02 3.94
C GLN A 795 19.18 11.33 2.60
N VAL A 796 18.52 12.49 2.47
CA VAL A 796 17.85 12.93 1.24
C VAL A 796 18.85 13.66 0.36
N GLN A 797 18.97 13.21 -0.88
CA GLN A 797 19.79 13.85 -1.89
C GLN A 797 19.26 15.25 -2.23
N PRO A 798 20.14 16.21 -2.59
CA PRO A 798 19.70 17.55 -2.95
C PRO A 798 18.74 17.52 -4.15
N PRO A 799 17.55 18.15 -4.06
CA PRO A 799 16.62 18.19 -5.17
C PRO A 799 17.12 19.11 -6.30
N PRO A 800 16.50 19.05 -7.50
CA PRO A 800 16.81 19.94 -8.60
C PRO A 800 16.60 21.42 -8.20
N PRO A 801 17.43 22.35 -8.68
CA PRO A 801 17.27 23.77 -8.35
C PRO A 801 16.02 24.37 -9.01
N GLY A 802 15.28 25.17 -8.24
CA GLY A 802 14.13 25.95 -8.73
C GLY A 802 12.79 25.23 -8.70
N ASP A 803 11.81 25.79 -9.39
CA ASP A 803 10.44 25.28 -9.48
C ASP A 803 10.37 24.12 -10.48
N VAL A 804 9.92 22.94 -10.05
CA VAL A 804 9.71 21.78 -10.92
C VAL A 804 8.22 21.61 -11.21
N ARG A 805 7.85 21.79 -12.47
CA ARG A 805 6.48 21.57 -12.96
C ARG A 805 6.32 20.13 -13.44
N VAL A 806 5.36 19.41 -12.86
CA VAL A 806 5.12 17.99 -13.11
C VAL A 806 3.67 17.80 -13.56
N GLN A 807 3.48 17.11 -14.68
CA GLN A 807 2.17 16.65 -15.11
C GLN A 807 1.96 15.22 -14.65
N ILE A 808 0.83 14.96 -13.99
CA ILE A 808 0.48 13.67 -13.41
C ILE A 808 -0.76 13.15 -14.17
N PRO A 809 -0.67 12.00 -14.87
CA PRO A 809 -1.78 11.46 -15.64
C PRO A 809 -2.93 11.02 -14.73
N PRO A 810 -4.18 10.99 -15.22
CA PRO A 810 -5.30 10.47 -14.43
C PRO A 810 -5.09 8.99 -14.10
N GLY A 811 -5.34 8.60 -12.86
CA GLY A 811 -5.13 7.22 -12.38
C GLY A 811 -3.69 6.70 -12.54
N GLY A 812 -2.69 7.58 -12.59
CA GLY A 812 -1.30 7.18 -12.82
C GLY A 812 -0.29 7.96 -11.98
N MET A 813 0.98 7.59 -12.10
CA MET A 813 2.07 8.16 -11.31
C MET A 813 3.01 9.05 -12.12
N ALA A 814 3.63 9.99 -11.42
CA ALA A 814 4.75 10.79 -11.90
C ALA A 814 5.89 10.77 -10.87
N VAL A 815 7.11 11.03 -11.33
CA VAL A 815 8.31 10.98 -10.49
C VAL A 815 9.16 12.22 -10.71
N VAL A 816 9.60 12.84 -9.61
CA VAL A 816 10.59 13.91 -9.61
C VAL A 816 11.89 13.37 -9.03
N PRO A 817 12.87 13.03 -9.87
CA PRO A 817 14.17 12.54 -9.42
C PRO A 817 15.03 13.68 -8.88
N PHE A 818 15.88 13.38 -7.90
CA PHE A 818 16.87 14.31 -7.36
C PHE A 818 18.21 14.23 -8.09
N THR A 819 18.47 13.12 -8.78
CA THR A 819 19.59 12.97 -9.71
C THR A 819 19.18 13.22 -11.14
N GLU A 820 20.14 13.59 -11.99
CA GLU A 820 19.91 13.55 -13.43
C GLU A 820 19.52 12.14 -13.86
N LEU A 821 18.43 12.05 -14.64
CA LEU A 821 18.04 10.78 -15.25
C LEU A 821 18.97 10.43 -16.40
N PRO A 822 19.17 9.13 -16.66
CA PRO A 822 19.75 8.67 -17.91
C PRO A 822 19.07 9.32 -19.13
N ARG A 823 19.88 9.58 -20.16
CA ARG A 823 19.47 10.20 -21.42
C ARG A 823 19.32 9.14 -22.49
N GLU A 824 18.22 9.25 -23.22
CA GLU A 824 17.96 8.49 -24.44
C GLU A 824 17.91 9.44 -25.64
N LEU A 825 18.59 9.07 -26.72
CA LEU A 825 18.63 9.81 -27.97
C LEU A 825 18.16 8.91 -29.11
N LEU A 826 17.04 9.27 -29.74
CA LEU A 826 16.54 8.60 -30.95
C LEU A 826 17.09 9.28 -32.21
N LEU A 827 17.74 8.50 -33.06
CA LEU A 827 18.20 8.89 -34.38
C LEU A 827 17.44 8.08 -35.43
N GLN A 828 16.51 8.72 -36.13
CA GLN A 828 15.77 8.09 -37.22
C GLN A 828 16.61 8.10 -38.51
N CYS A 829 16.76 6.95 -39.17
CA CYS A 829 17.70 6.79 -40.27
C CYS A 829 17.36 7.66 -41.48
N GLU A 830 16.07 7.89 -41.76
CA GLU A 830 15.59 8.77 -42.81
C GLU A 830 15.96 10.25 -42.60
N GLY A 831 16.31 10.62 -41.37
CA GLY A 831 16.78 11.96 -40.99
C GLY A 831 18.29 12.10 -40.96
N PHE A 832 19.06 11.06 -41.31
CA PHE A 832 20.53 11.12 -41.29
C PHE A 832 21.04 12.20 -42.25
N THR A 833 22.08 12.94 -41.84
CA THR A 833 22.58 14.11 -42.58
C THR A 833 23.21 13.78 -43.93
N ASP A 834 23.66 12.54 -44.11
CA ASP A 834 24.24 12.04 -45.36
C ASP A 834 23.66 10.65 -45.67
N LEU A 835 22.67 10.62 -46.56
CA LEU A 835 22.06 9.37 -47.05
C LEU A 835 22.86 8.71 -48.17
N ARG A 836 23.97 9.31 -48.66
CA ARG A 836 24.81 8.75 -49.75
C ARG A 836 24.01 8.25 -50.96
N GLY A 837 22.99 9.01 -51.36
CA GLY A 837 22.12 8.67 -52.49
C GLY A 837 21.11 7.55 -52.23
N GLN A 838 21.05 6.99 -51.02
CA GLN A 838 20.08 5.96 -50.66
C GLN A 838 18.67 6.53 -50.53
N LYS A 839 17.67 5.75 -50.96
CA LYS A 839 16.28 6.19 -51.01
C LYS A 839 15.58 5.88 -49.69
N LYS A 840 14.82 6.87 -49.21
CA LYS A 840 13.86 6.66 -48.14
C LYS A 840 12.74 5.75 -48.64
N ARG A 841 12.11 5.01 -47.73
CA ARG A 841 10.97 4.13 -48.03
C ARG A 841 9.90 4.26 -46.98
N ALA A 842 8.66 4.13 -47.42
CA ALA A 842 7.53 3.87 -46.54
C ALA A 842 7.43 2.37 -46.29
N GLN A 843 7.63 1.95 -45.05
CA GLN A 843 7.37 0.60 -44.60
C GLN A 843 6.45 0.66 -43.37
N PRO A 844 5.26 0.02 -43.40
CA PRO A 844 4.33 0.03 -42.28
C PRO A 844 4.94 -0.48 -40.96
N ASP A 845 5.97 -1.31 -41.03
CA ASP A 845 6.62 -1.97 -39.89
C ASP A 845 7.88 -1.24 -39.37
N CYS A 846 8.22 -0.08 -39.94
CA CYS A 846 9.28 0.81 -39.47
C CYS A 846 8.71 1.90 -38.54
N SER A 847 9.56 2.62 -37.81
CA SER A 847 9.11 3.68 -36.89
C SER A 847 9.18 5.06 -37.54
N PRO A 848 8.16 5.94 -37.43
CA PRO A 848 6.85 5.81 -36.78
C PRO A 848 5.72 5.26 -37.69
N GLY A 849 5.97 4.34 -38.61
CA GLY A 849 4.94 3.50 -39.24
C GLY A 849 4.05 4.17 -40.29
N THR A 850 4.16 5.48 -40.50
CA THR A 850 3.48 6.21 -41.58
C THR A 850 4.44 7.14 -42.31
N GLY A 851 4.38 7.16 -43.65
CA GLY A 851 5.30 7.93 -44.49
C GLY A 851 6.65 7.24 -44.68
N GLU A 852 7.62 7.98 -45.21
CA GLU A 852 8.99 7.50 -45.42
C GLU A 852 9.75 7.42 -44.09
N THR A 853 9.77 6.23 -43.49
CA THR A 853 10.18 5.99 -42.10
C THR A 853 11.41 5.09 -41.98
N CYS A 854 12.02 4.71 -43.11
CA CYS A 854 13.28 3.99 -43.13
C CYS A 854 14.09 4.34 -44.39
N VAL A 855 15.34 3.90 -44.44
CA VAL A 855 16.23 4.05 -45.60
C VAL A 855 16.59 2.67 -46.13
N TRP A 856 16.36 2.44 -47.42
CA TRP A 856 16.76 1.20 -48.06
C TRP A 856 18.26 1.21 -48.36
N LEU A 857 18.99 0.26 -47.75
CA LEU A 857 20.42 0.07 -47.95
C LEU A 857 20.66 -1.18 -48.80
N PRO A 858 21.12 -1.04 -50.07
CA PRO A 858 21.77 -2.12 -50.80
C PRO A 858 22.91 -2.75 -50.00
N ALA A 859 23.21 -4.02 -50.28
CA ALA A 859 24.28 -4.74 -49.58
C ALA A 859 25.62 -3.99 -49.67
N GLY A 860 26.29 -3.79 -48.53
CA GLY A 860 27.54 -3.02 -48.43
C GLY A 860 27.42 -1.50 -48.60
N SER A 861 26.22 -0.95 -48.78
CA SER A 861 26.01 0.50 -48.77
C SER A 861 25.84 1.03 -47.36
N SER A 862 26.11 2.33 -47.15
CA SER A 862 26.01 2.96 -45.84
C SER A 862 25.33 4.33 -45.87
N ILE A 863 24.87 4.73 -44.68
CA ILE A 863 24.35 6.07 -44.38
C ILE A 863 25.07 6.61 -43.16
N ARG A 864 25.16 7.94 -43.04
CA ARG A 864 25.91 8.60 -41.98
C ARG A 864 25.18 9.81 -41.42
N THR A 865 25.31 10.01 -40.11
CA THR A 865 24.81 11.21 -39.43
C THR A 865 25.83 11.74 -38.42
N ARG A 866 25.65 13.01 -38.02
CA ARG A 866 26.33 13.63 -36.89
C ARG A 866 25.31 13.98 -35.82
N PHE A 867 25.64 13.73 -34.56
CA PHE A 867 24.73 13.94 -33.44
C PHE A 867 25.47 14.50 -32.21
N PRO A 868 24.80 15.32 -31.38
CA PRO A 868 25.40 15.87 -30.17
C PRO A 868 25.22 14.95 -28.96
N ILE A 869 26.21 14.92 -28.07
CA ILE A 869 26.14 14.38 -26.71
C ILE A 869 26.35 15.54 -25.73
N GLN A 870 25.39 15.71 -24.83
CA GLN A 870 25.44 16.75 -23.79
C GLN A 870 25.92 16.19 -22.46
N ASN A 871 25.49 14.98 -22.11
CA ASN A 871 25.88 14.26 -20.91
C ASN A 871 26.98 13.26 -21.29
N GLU A 872 28.19 13.47 -20.79
CA GLU A 872 29.25 12.48 -20.92
C GLU A 872 28.86 11.19 -20.18
N GLY A 873 29.18 10.04 -20.75
CA GLY A 873 28.89 8.78 -20.10
C GLY A 873 29.14 7.56 -20.98
N ARG A 874 28.77 6.41 -20.44
CA ARG A 874 28.84 5.12 -21.14
C ARG A 874 27.49 4.82 -21.79
N TYR A 875 27.45 4.79 -23.11
CA TYR A 875 26.25 4.64 -23.93
C TYR A 875 26.21 3.27 -24.62
N THR A 876 25.03 2.66 -24.64
CA THR A 876 24.71 1.51 -25.50
C THR A 876 23.88 2.00 -26.68
N LEU A 877 24.18 1.53 -27.89
CA LEU A 877 23.41 1.81 -29.09
C LEU A 877 22.48 0.63 -29.37
N PHE A 878 21.18 0.91 -29.49
CA PHE A 878 20.15 -0.03 -29.89
C PHE A 878 19.68 0.29 -31.30
N ILE A 879 19.82 -0.65 -32.22
CA ILE A 879 19.76 -0.41 -33.66
C ILE A 879 18.77 -1.36 -34.28
N ARG A 880 17.92 -0.85 -35.19
CA ARG A 880 17.00 -1.68 -35.96
C ARG A 880 17.31 -1.57 -37.45
N CYS A 881 17.76 -2.68 -38.02
CA CYS A 881 17.83 -2.90 -39.46
C CYS A 881 17.07 -4.19 -39.79
N VAL A 882 16.21 -4.15 -40.81
CA VAL A 882 15.29 -5.26 -41.12
C VAL A 882 15.44 -5.67 -42.58
N ALA A 883 15.50 -6.97 -42.83
CA ALA A 883 15.37 -7.55 -44.17
C ALA A 883 14.34 -8.68 -44.12
N GLN A 884 13.34 -8.64 -45.02
CA GLN A 884 12.29 -9.66 -45.11
C GLN A 884 11.62 -9.97 -43.75
N GLY A 885 11.35 -8.93 -42.96
CA GLY A 885 10.71 -9.05 -41.63
C GLY A 885 11.61 -9.56 -40.51
N LYS A 886 12.90 -9.80 -40.75
CA LYS A 886 13.86 -10.24 -39.73
C LYS A 886 14.91 -9.17 -39.44
N MET A 887 15.37 -9.10 -38.19
CA MET A 887 16.48 -8.23 -37.82
C MET A 887 17.77 -8.69 -38.49
N VAL A 888 18.56 -7.73 -38.97
CA VAL A 888 19.84 -7.93 -39.63
C VAL A 888 20.88 -7.08 -38.90
N ALA A 889 22.01 -7.68 -38.50
CA ALA A 889 23.10 -6.96 -37.84
C ALA A 889 23.88 -6.09 -38.85
N PRO A 890 23.78 -4.75 -38.78
CA PRO A 890 24.57 -3.89 -39.65
C PRO A 890 26.01 -3.78 -39.13
N ARG A 891 26.92 -3.28 -39.97
CA ARG A 891 28.20 -2.76 -39.50
C ARG A 891 28.00 -1.34 -38.99
N VAL A 892 28.38 -1.11 -37.73
CA VAL A 892 28.18 0.16 -37.03
C VAL A 892 29.53 0.81 -36.81
N VAL A 893 29.71 2.04 -37.27
CA VAL A 893 30.96 2.80 -37.12
C VAL A 893 30.69 4.10 -36.38
N LEU A 894 31.30 4.25 -35.22
CA LEU A 894 31.18 5.43 -34.36
C LEU A 894 32.52 6.16 -34.29
N ASN A 895 32.53 7.44 -34.69
CA ASN A 895 33.75 8.27 -34.79
C ASN A 895 34.89 7.57 -35.55
N GLY A 896 34.55 6.87 -36.63
CA GLY A 896 35.50 6.12 -37.47
C GLY A 896 35.94 4.77 -36.91
N LYS A 897 35.47 4.36 -35.71
CA LYS A 897 35.77 3.06 -35.12
C LYS A 897 34.57 2.10 -35.23
N PRO A 898 34.76 0.88 -35.76
CA PRO A 898 33.68 -0.10 -35.79
C PRO A 898 33.33 -0.55 -34.36
N LEU A 899 32.04 -0.72 -34.08
CA LEU A 899 31.52 -1.27 -32.83
C LEU A 899 31.10 -2.72 -33.02
N ARG A 900 31.29 -3.54 -31.99
CA ARG A 900 30.71 -4.88 -31.95
C ARG A 900 29.19 -4.77 -31.74
N VAL A 901 28.43 -5.26 -32.72
CA VAL A 901 26.98 -5.48 -32.61
C VAL A 901 26.77 -6.91 -32.10
N GLN A 902 25.91 -7.05 -31.10
CA GLN A 902 25.50 -8.35 -30.59
C GLN A 902 24.56 -9.02 -31.59
N ASP A 903 24.50 -10.34 -31.56
CA ASP A 903 23.51 -11.09 -32.35
C ASP A 903 22.08 -10.67 -31.96
N ALA A 904 21.10 -11.14 -32.74
CA ALA A 904 19.69 -10.92 -32.41
C ALA A 904 19.43 -11.23 -30.92
N PRO A 905 18.68 -10.39 -30.19
CA PRO A 905 18.52 -10.57 -28.76
C PRO A 905 17.97 -11.96 -28.48
N ALA A 906 18.48 -12.60 -27.43
CA ALA A 906 17.97 -13.90 -27.00
C ALA A 906 16.50 -13.83 -26.57
N MET A 907 16.00 -12.64 -26.22
CA MET A 907 14.62 -12.41 -25.80
C MET A 907 13.70 -12.19 -27.01
N GLU A 908 12.79 -13.13 -27.23
CA GLU A 908 11.73 -13.04 -28.23
C GLU A 908 10.87 -11.78 -28.02
N GLY A 909 10.53 -11.09 -29.11
CA GLY A 909 9.73 -9.87 -29.09
C GLY A 909 10.51 -8.57 -28.88
N MET A 910 11.84 -8.63 -28.72
CA MET A 910 12.68 -7.43 -28.86
C MET A 910 12.84 -7.02 -30.33
N ASP A 911 12.76 -5.70 -30.58
CA ASP A 911 12.76 -5.12 -31.92
C ASP A 911 14.09 -4.47 -32.32
N VAL A 912 15.14 -4.63 -31.51
CA VAL A 912 16.43 -3.94 -31.69
C VAL A 912 17.62 -4.86 -31.41
N LEU A 913 18.76 -4.57 -32.03
CA LEU A 913 20.08 -5.14 -31.72
C LEU A 913 20.86 -4.17 -30.82
N ALA A 914 21.70 -4.69 -29.93
CA ALA A 914 22.52 -3.86 -29.04
C ALA A 914 23.99 -3.89 -29.48
N THR A 915 24.70 -2.78 -29.30
CA THR A 915 26.18 -2.77 -29.39
C THR A 915 26.82 -3.10 -28.04
N GLU A 916 28.14 -3.27 -28.04
CA GLU A 916 28.92 -3.02 -26.83
C GLU A 916 28.76 -1.56 -26.37
N ALA A 917 28.84 -1.33 -25.06
CA ALA A 917 28.70 0.00 -24.48
C ALA A 917 29.99 0.82 -24.64
N VAL A 918 29.87 2.05 -25.12
CA VAL A 918 30.97 2.94 -25.51
C VAL A 918 30.97 4.23 -24.70
N THR A 919 32.14 4.79 -24.41
CA THR A 919 32.23 6.08 -23.71
C THR A 919 32.13 7.22 -24.72
N LEU A 920 31.18 8.14 -24.49
CA LEU A 920 30.98 9.34 -25.30
C LEU A 920 31.20 10.58 -24.43
N THR A 921 32.07 11.48 -24.87
CA THR A 921 32.35 12.76 -24.23
C THR A 921 31.33 13.81 -24.67
N ARG A 922 31.21 14.92 -23.95
CA ARG A 922 30.41 16.05 -24.43
C ARG A 922 30.94 16.59 -25.76
N GLY A 923 30.10 16.66 -26.79
CA GLY A 923 30.51 17.12 -28.13
C GLY A 923 29.67 16.55 -29.26
N THR A 924 30.15 16.72 -30.49
CA THR A 924 29.52 16.14 -31.69
C THR A 924 30.23 14.86 -32.10
N HIS A 925 29.45 13.80 -32.28
CA HIS A 925 29.92 12.49 -32.72
C HIS A 925 29.36 12.14 -34.09
N THR A 926 30.03 11.21 -34.79
CA THR A 926 29.62 10.72 -36.11
C THR A 926 29.22 9.26 -36.00
N LEU A 927 28.05 8.90 -36.53
CA LEU A 927 27.56 7.53 -36.62
C LEU A 927 27.37 7.15 -38.09
N GLU A 928 27.84 5.97 -38.47
CA GLU A 928 27.62 5.37 -39.78
C GLU A 928 27.05 3.95 -39.61
N ILE A 929 26.03 3.65 -40.40
CA ILE A 929 25.35 2.35 -40.45
C ILE A 929 25.52 1.82 -41.87
N GLU A 930 26.13 0.64 -41.98
CA GLU A 930 26.40 -0.04 -43.24
C GLU A 930 25.67 -1.39 -43.26
N ALA A 931 24.94 -1.66 -44.35
CA ALA A 931 24.28 -2.95 -44.54
C ALA A 931 25.33 -4.06 -44.72
N PRO A 932 25.06 -5.30 -44.27
CA PRO A 932 25.96 -6.42 -44.53
C PRO A 932 26.30 -6.55 -46.01
N LYS A 933 27.52 -6.99 -46.30
CA LYS A 933 28.03 -7.12 -47.68
C LYS A 933 27.17 -7.98 -48.61
N ASN A 934 26.37 -8.89 -48.05
CA ASN A 934 25.60 -9.87 -48.80
C ASN A 934 24.08 -9.71 -48.63
N ILE A 935 23.61 -8.82 -47.75
CA ILE A 935 22.20 -8.73 -47.38
C ILE A 935 21.78 -7.26 -47.41
N PRO A 936 20.91 -6.84 -48.35
CA PRO A 936 20.31 -5.52 -48.29
C PRO A 936 19.30 -5.45 -47.14
N CYS A 937 19.14 -4.29 -46.53
CA CYS A 937 18.21 -4.09 -45.42
C CYS A 937 17.58 -2.70 -45.43
N ALA A 938 16.44 -2.56 -44.78
CA ALA A 938 15.89 -1.27 -44.38
C ALA A 938 16.52 -0.86 -43.04
N ALA A 939 17.23 0.26 -43.01
CA ALA A 939 17.69 0.90 -41.78
C ALA A 939 16.57 1.79 -41.23
N ASP A 940 16.13 1.51 -40.02
CA ASP A 940 14.97 2.13 -39.38
C ASP A 940 15.43 3.23 -38.41
N PHE A 941 15.97 2.86 -37.24
CA PHE A 941 16.45 3.82 -36.25
C PHE A 941 17.62 3.31 -35.41
N VAL A 942 18.22 4.25 -34.67
CA VAL A 942 19.18 4.00 -33.59
C VAL A 942 18.76 4.75 -32.33
N ILE A 943 18.64 4.06 -31.20
CA ILE A 943 18.45 4.65 -29.88
C ILE A 943 19.77 4.54 -29.10
N LEU A 944 20.28 5.66 -28.60
CA LEU A 944 21.45 5.68 -27.73
C LEU A 944 20.99 5.93 -26.30
N THR A 945 21.39 5.10 -25.34
CA THR A 945 21.05 5.29 -23.93
C THR A 945 22.28 5.11 -23.06
N ASN A 946 22.40 5.93 -22.01
CA ASN A 946 23.37 5.71 -20.93
C ASN A 946 22.73 5.06 -19.68
N ASP A 947 21.50 4.54 -19.81
CA ASP A 947 20.86 3.75 -18.76
C ASP A 947 21.35 2.29 -18.84
N PRO A 948 22.19 1.82 -17.90
CA PRO A 948 22.66 0.44 -17.92
C PRO A 948 21.58 -0.57 -17.55
N SER A 949 20.42 -0.12 -17.06
CA SER A 949 19.30 -1.01 -16.71
C SER A 949 18.41 -1.38 -17.89
N ILE A 950 18.60 -0.76 -19.06
CA ILE A 950 17.84 -1.09 -20.27
C ILE A 950 18.54 -2.24 -21.01
N ALA A 951 17.82 -3.35 -21.18
CA ALA A 951 18.26 -4.51 -21.94
C ALA A 951 17.88 -4.41 -23.44
N GLY A 952 16.85 -3.64 -23.77
CA GLY A 952 16.37 -3.50 -25.14
C GLY A 952 15.11 -2.66 -25.28
N TYR A 953 14.57 -2.65 -26.49
CA TYR A 953 13.34 -1.93 -26.84
C TYR A 953 12.44 -2.80 -27.72
N ARG A 954 11.13 -2.56 -27.59
CA ARG A 954 10.11 -3.06 -28.52
C ARG A 954 9.14 -1.98 -28.93
N PHE A 955 8.38 -2.21 -29.98
CA PHE A 955 7.21 -1.38 -30.28
C PHE A 955 6.09 -1.64 -29.28
N GLY A 956 5.48 -0.56 -28.76
CA GLY A 956 4.23 -0.68 -28.02
C GLY A 956 3.11 -1.23 -28.91
N ARG A 957 2.11 -1.89 -28.32
CA ARG A 957 0.91 -2.30 -29.07
C ARG A 957 0.20 -1.06 -29.62
N ARG A 958 -0.12 -1.09 -30.92
CA ARG A 958 -0.80 0.00 -31.63
C ARG A 958 -2.21 0.24 -31.11
#